data_AF-A0A673X7U3-F1
#
_entry.id   AF-A0A673X7U3-F1
#
_cell.length_a   1.000
_cell.length_b   1.000
_cell.length_c   1.000
_cell.angle_alpha   90.00
_cell.angle_beta   90.00
_cell.angle_gamma   90.00
#
_symmetry.space_group_name_H-M   'P 1'
#
loop_
_entity.id
_entity.type
_entity.pdbx_description
1 polymer ?
#
loop_
_entity_poly.entity_id
_entity_poly.type
_entity_poly.pdbx_seq_one_letter_code
_entity_poly.pdbx_strand_id
1 'polypeptide(L)'
;MPAFRQVGEKQLPNPVLCMAWSPKRDLIALANTAGELLLHRLANFQRVWSLPPNENTGKEITALAWRPDGKILAFSLGDTKVVVLCDAEKAEILHLFPLENPVSCMHWMEVLEESSVLNSFYTSEDESNLFLPKLPTLPKSEEKSDEILNLLGEVRLNILVLGGGSGFVELYAYGMYKIATLPGVPGTCSSLCLSSDLKSLSIITEIRSAGNDPEICYIQLDTGLLSDCLPEVTRMARKFTHISTLLQYLRLSLTCMCEAWEDILMQMDLRLTKFVQEKNTSTQVQDEFLELLLWGQSSPELQALLMNQLTVKGLKKLGQSIETSYSSIQKLVISHLQSGSEALLYHLSEVKGMSLWKQKFQPLGLDSAAIEDAITAVGSFTLKANELLQVIDKSMKNFKAFFRWLYVAMLRMSEEHVPPELNKMTQKDIAFVADFLSEHFSENEELFDRKGKYFNVERVGQYLKDEDEDLVSPPNTKGNQWLKFLQESTHLKESPLLFPSYSQKSLHFVKRMMEGVIELCLQKPAEVIGKSVKQAVCLPLYTVPESSENTPRLFELPSLYNDKKTNMHYGVFCMPEISPCKLYLLRKFTDPFRPVPNALMAIDLSNVLSHSIDDDAAGASSDCVYSCQDARFYDDETLTVVLRASEEDNRGRVLAQLPLGSALSCEEEFNWDPSLRLDQQSGAIPVKGLVLENQWRDLENMKAQFVAVNGIRKVACVLSSNLRHVRVYEMDVEDEEDEERPESQNASSDQDGLEETPAIQGEAEGGETEGGGQRSKEQLESGEALELS
;
A
#
# COMPACT_ATOMS: atom_id res chain seq x y z
N MET A 1 10.17 40.23 20.18
CA MET A 1 9.64 39.73 18.89
C MET A 1 8.61 38.66 19.21
N PRO A 2 7.58 38.47 18.37
CA PRO A 2 6.63 37.38 18.59
C PRO A 2 7.36 36.04 18.48
N ALA A 3 7.03 35.11 19.39
CA ALA A 3 7.60 33.77 19.35
C ALA A 3 7.11 33.04 18.10
N PHE A 4 7.93 32.20 17.49
CA PHE A 4 7.62 31.44 16.26
C PHE A 4 7.55 32.32 15.02
N ARG A 5 8.25 31.92 13.96
CA ARG A 5 8.30 32.62 12.67
C ARG A 5 7.22 32.10 11.72
N GLN A 6 6.48 32.99 11.05
CA GLN A 6 5.52 32.57 10.03
C GLN A 6 6.25 32.26 8.70
N VAL A 7 6.07 31.05 8.17
CA VAL A 7 6.77 30.57 6.95
C VAL A 7 5.82 30.42 5.76
N GLY A 8 4.51 30.35 6.00
CA GLY A 8 3.54 30.28 4.93
C GLY A 8 2.11 30.45 5.41
N GLU A 9 1.28 31.01 4.54
CA GLU A 9 -0.15 31.19 4.76
C GLU A 9 -0.88 30.93 3.45
N LYS A 10 -1.95 30.13 3.50
CA LYS A 10 -2.70 29.75 2.31
C LYS A 10 -4.16 29.49 2.60
N GLN A 11 -5.02 29.98 1.71
CA GLN A 11 -6.42 29.59 1.66
C GLN A 11 -6.59 28.43 0.68
N LEU A 12 -7.03 27.27 1.17
CA LEU A 12 -7.29 26.08 0.37
C LEU A 12 -8.71 26.14 -0.24
N PRO A 13 -8.92 25.56 -1.44
CA PRO A 13 -10.21 25.59 -2.12
C PRO A 13 -11.26 24.72 -1.40
N ASN A 14 -10.84 23.55 -0.93
CA ASN A 14 -11.69 22.55 -0.28
C ASN A 14 -11.37 22.48 1.23
N PRO A 15 -12.38 22.26 2.08
CA PRO A 15 -12.17 21.95 3.49
C PRO A 15 -11.24 20.75 3.70
N VAL A 16 -10.31 20.87 4.63
CA VAL A 16 -9.39 19.83 5.07
C VAL A 16 -10.09 18.95 6.11
N LEU A 17 -9.95 17.63 5.97
CA LEU A 17 -10.50 16.62 6.88
C LEU A 17 -9.47 16.09 7.88
N CYS A 18 -8.20 15.96 7.45
CA CYS A 18 -7.09 15.56 8.31
C CYS A 18 -5.77 16.11 7.78
N MET A 19 -4.80 16.31 8.68
CA MET A 19 -3.45 16.78 8.34
C MET A 19 -2.41 16.08 9.20
N ALA A 20 -1.29 15.67 8.61
CA ALA A 20 -0.22 14.97 9.31
C ALA A 20 1.15 15.35 8.75
N TRP A 21 2.06 15.78 9.64
CA TRP A 21 3.45 16.03 9.30
C TRP A 21 4.21 14.73 9.06
N SER A 22 5.11 14.75 8.08
CA SER A 22 6.10 13.69 7.90
C SER A 22 7.03 13.65 9.12
N PRO A 23 7.31 12.47 9.70
CA PRO A 23 8.15 12.36 10.89
C PRO A 23 9.59 12.87 10.70
N LYS A 24 10.14 12.69 9.49
CA LYS A 24 11.57 12.98 9.19
C LYS A 24 11.78 14.13 8.19
N ARG A 25 10.77 14.53 7.41
CA ARG A 25 10.89 15.49 6.30
C ARG A 25 10.02 16.73 6.54
N ASP A 26 10.33 17.84 5.87
CA ASP A 26 9.54 19.08 5.90
C ASP A 26 8.31 19.02 4.98
N LEU A 27 7.53 17.96 5.13
CA LEU A 27 6.37 17.65 4.30
C LEU A 27 5.15 17.46 5.18
N ILE A 28 4.02 18.01 4.76
CA ILE A 28 2.71 17.82 5.41
C ILE A 28 1.71 17.26 4.41
N ALA A 29 1.08 16.15 4.79
CA ALA A 29 -0.01 15.54 4.05
C ALA A 29 -1.34 16.12 4.55
N LEU A 30 -2.25 16.44 3.63
CA LEU A 30 -3.60 16.90 3.91
C LEU A 30 -4.59 16.11 3.06
N ALA A 31 -5.70 15.65 3.64
CA ALA A 31 -6.84 15.14 2.88
C ALA A 31 -7.98 16.14 2.93
N ASN A 32 -8.73 16.27 1.83
CA ASN A 32 -9.85 17.21 1.71
C ASN A 32 -11.19 16.51 1.50
N THR A 33 -12.29 17.26 1.60
CA THR A 33 -13.66 16.75 1.39
C THR A 33 -13.96 16.32 -0.06
N ALA A 34 -13.08 16.61 -1.01
CA ALA A 34 -13.21 16.14 -2.39
C ALA A 34 -12.58 14.74 -2.58
N GLY A 35 -11.97 14.17 -1.54
CA GLY A 35 -11.28 12.89 -1.62
C GLY A 35 -9.86 12.98 -2.19
N GLU A 36 -9.30 14.19 -2.31
CA GLU A 36 -7.95 14.38 -2.81
C GLU A 36 -6.95 14.36 -1.65
N LEU A 37 -5.87 13.61 -1.83
CA LEU A 37 -4.72 13.63 -0.93
C LEU A 37 -3.67 14.61 -1.48
N LEU A 38 -3.27 15.58 -0.66
CA LEU A 38 -2.36 16.64 -1.04
C LEU A 38 -1.10 16.57 -0.20
N LEU A 39 0.06 16.75 -0.83
CA LEU A 39 1.34 16.89 -0.12
C LEU A 39 1.91 18.29 -0.33
N HIS A 40 2.26 18.96 0.76
CA HIS A 40 2.86 20.30 0.73
C HIS A 40 4.22 20.32 1.43
N ARG A 41 5.13 21.17 0.96
CA ARG A 41 6.39 21.53 1.63
C ARG A 41 6.15 22.65 2.64
N LEU A 42 6.99 22.70 3.66
CA LEU A 42 7.03 23.79 4.64
C LEU A 42 7.19 25.17 3.98
N ALA A 43 8.23 25.34 3.15
CA ALA A 43 8.55 26.62 2.53
C ALA A 43 7.39 27.14 1.66
N ASN A 44 6.83 28.30 2.04
CA ASN A 44 5.71 28.97 1.40
C ASN A 44 4.45 28.10 1.21
N PHE A 45 4.33 26.99 1.96
CA PHE A 45 3.26 26.02 1.81
C PHE A 45 3.04 25.58 0.34
N GLN A 46 4.15 25.29 -0.35
CA GLN A 46 4.13 24.91 -1.76
C GLN A 46 3.62 23.47 -1.92
N ARG A 47 2.68 23.25 -2.86
CA ARG A 47 2.17 21.92 -3.19
C ARG A 47 3.24 21.13 -3.95
N VAL A 48 3.55 19.92 -3.49
CA VAL A 48 4.44 18.96 -4.16
C VAL A 48 3.66 18.18 -5.20
N TRP A 49 2.57 17.54 -4.78
CA TRP A 49 1.68 16.78 -5.65
C TRP A 49 0.27 16.72 -5.06
N SER A 50 -0.66 16.25 -5.88
CA SER A 50 -2.04 15.95 -5.51
C SER A 50 -2.46 14.61 -6.12
N LEU A 51 -2.98 13.71 -5.30
CA LEU A 51 -3.51 12.42 -5.71
C LEU A 51 -5.05 12.49 -5.70
N PRO A 52 -5.70 12.61 -6.86
CA PRO A 52 -7.15 12.66 -6.96
C PRO A 52 -7.78 11.27 -6.75
N PRO A 53 -9.07 11.20 -6.38
CA PRO A 53 -9.79 9.94 -6.28
C PRO A 53 -9.88 9.26 -7.65
N ASN A 54 -9.68 7.94 -7.71
CA ASN A 54 -9.82 7.12 -8.91
C ASN A 54 -10.77 5.94 -8.65
N GLU A 55 -11.08 5.15 -9.68
CA GLU A 55 -11.99 4.00 -9.57
C GLU A 55 -11.53 2.96 -8.53
N ASN A 56 -10.22 2.85 -8.29
CA ASN A 56 -9.62 1.88 -7.38
C ASN A 56 -9.54 2.39 -5.93
N THR A 57 -9.45 3.70 -5.71
CA THR A 57 -9.34 4.31 -4.37
C THR A 57 -10.70 4.72 -3.80
N GLY A 58 -11.63 5.24 -4.60
CA GLY A 58 -12.84 5.84 -4.04
C GLY A 58 -12.59 7.28 -3.56
N LYS A 59 -13.53 7.85 -2.82
CA LYS A 59 -13.63 9.30 -2.55
C LYS A 59 -13.55 9.70 -1.09
N GLU A 60 -13.86 8.81 -0.14
CA GLU A 60 -14.00 9.21 1.26
C GLU A 60 -12.76 8.86 2.08
N ILE A 61 -11.78 9.78 2.17
CA ILE A 61 -10.59 9.56 3.00
C ILE A 61 -10.96 9.73 4.48
N THR A 62 -10.70 8.69 5.28
CA THR A 62 -11.11 8.61 6.69
C THR A 62 -9.94 8.69 7.67
N ALA A 63 -8.72 8.33 7.31
CA ALA A 63 -7.54 8.53 8.17
C ALA A 63 -6.23 8.56 7.37
N LEU A 64 -5.19 9.16 7.95
CA LEU A 64 -3.83 9.25 7.42
C LEU A 64 -2.81 8.79 8.46
N ALA A 65 -1.77 8.08 8.02
CA ALA A 65 -0.62 7.76 8.87
C ALA A 65 0.68 7.70 8.05
N TRP A 66 1.71 8.40 8.52
CA TRP A 66 3.03 8.33 7.93
C TRP A 66 3.80 7.13 8.48
N ARG A 67 4.48 6.39 7.61
CA ARG A 67 5.51 5.45 8.07
C ARG A 67 6.61 6.23 8.80
N PRO A 68 7.18 5.71 9.91
CA PRO A 68 8.19 6.43 10.71
C PRO A 68 9.43 6.89 9.94
N ASP A 69 9.75 6.28 8.80
CA ASP A 69 10.85 6.70 7.92
C ASP A 69 10.52 7.90 7.02
N GLY A 70 9.25 8.29 6.94
CA GLY A 70 8.75 9.40 6.12
C GLY A 70 8.73 9.14 4.61
N LYS A 71 8.91 7.89 4.17
CA LYS A 71 8.91 7.53 2.73
C LYS A 71 7.55 7.06 2.23
N ILE A 72 6.77 6.40 3.09
CA ILE A 72 5.43 5.89 2.76
C ILE A 72 4.38 6.63 3.57
N LEU A 73 3.28 6.95 2.89
CA LEU A 73 2.07 7.48 3.48
C LEU A 73 0.94 6.46 3.31
N ALA A 74 0.29 6.10 4.41
CA ALA A 74 -0.92 5.29 4.40
C ALA A 74 -2.15 6.17 4.53
N PHE A 75 -3.20 5.85 3.79
CA PHE A 75 -4.51 6.45 3.94
C PHE A 75 -5.62 5.41 3.79
N SER A 76 -6.74 5.63 4.46
CA SER A 76 -7.89 4.71 4.43
C SER A 76 -9.11 5.37 3.78
N LEU A 77 -9.92 4.54 3.13
CA LEU A 77 -11.08 4.95 2.36
C LEU A 77 -12.34 4.32 2.94
N GLY A 78 -13.28 5.15 3.40
CA GLY A 78 -14.49 4.72 4.09
C GLY A 78 -15.50 4.04 3.16
N ASP A 79 -15.59 4.49 1.92
CA ASP A 79 -16.53 4.02 0.91
C ASP A 79 -16.15 2.66 0.32
N THR A 80 -14.88 2.49 -0.06
CA THR A 80 -14.36 1.23 -0.61
C THR A 80 -13.84 0.26 0.46
N LYS A 81 -13.66 0.74 1.70
CA LYS A 81 -13.07 0.00 2.82
C LYS A 81 -11.66 -0.52 2.51
N VAL A 82 -10.86 0.28 1.82
CA VAL A 82 -9.50 -0.06 1.42
C VAL A 82 -8.51 0.83 2.15
N VAL A 83 -7.36 0.24 2.53
CA VAL A 83 -6.18 0.99 2.94
C VAL A 83 -5.20 1.02 1.78
N VAL A 84 -4.68 2.21 1.49
CA VAL A 84 -3.75 2.46 0.39
C VAL A 84 -2.43 2.96 0.97
N LEU A 85 -1.34 2.35 0.50
CA LEU A 85 0.02 2.79 0.76
C LEU A 85 0.57 3.47 -0.49
N CYS A 86 0.97 4.73 -0.38
CA CYS A 86 1.53 5.49 -1.48
C CYS A 86 2.94 6.00 -1.17
N ASP A 87 3.73 6.16 -2.23
CA ASP A 87 5.06 6.75 -2.17
C ASP A 87 4.95 8.27 -1.96
N ALA A 88 5.70 8.79 -0.99
CA ALA A 88 5.67 10.20 -0.65
C ALA A 88 6.35 11.12 -1.69
N GLU A 89 7.25 10.59 -2.52
CA GLU A 89 7.98 11.36 -3.54
C GLU A 89 7.22 11.39 -4.87
N LYS A 90 6.73 10.23 -5.33
CA LYS A 90 6.14 10.07 -6.67
C LYS A 90 4.62 10.20 -6.74
N ALA A 91 3.92 10.21 -5.60
CA ALA A 91 2.44 10.14 -5.55
C ALA A 91 1.87 8.85 -6.18
N GLU A 92 2.64 7.76 -6.15
CA GLU A 92 2.24 6.48 -6.74
C GLU A 92 1.67 5.53 -5.69
N ILE A 93 0.63 4.80 -6.06
CA ILE A 93 0.04 3.77 -5.21
C ILE A 93 0.91 2.52 -5.29
N LEU A 94 1.56 2.19 -4.19
CA LEU A 94 2.47 1.06 -4.07
C LEU A 94 1.73 -0.23 -3.73
N HIS A 95 0.76 -0.13 -2.81
CA HIS A 95 -0.01 -1.27 -2.34
C HIS A 95 -1.39 -0.83 -1.87
N LEU A 96 -2.36 -1.75 -1.96
CA LEU A 96 -3.68 -1.58 -1.40
C LEU A 96 -4.18 -2.91 -0.85
N PHE A 97 -4.93 -2.87 0.24
CA PHE A 97 -5.58 -4.05 0.80
C PHE A 97 -6.98 -3.72 1.33
N PRO A 98 -7.97 -4.61 1.07
CA PRO A 98 -9.33 -4.42 1.54
C PRO A 98 -9.45 -4.80 3.03
N LEU A 99 -10.44 -4.19 3.68
CA LEU A 99 -10.87 -4.46 5.04
C LEU A 99 -12.35 -4.80 5.08
N GLU A 100 -12.78 -5.51 6.13
CA GLU A 100 -14.19 -5.85 6.33
C GLU A 100 -15.03 -4.62 6.72
N ASN A 101 -14.41 -3.70 7.46
CA ASN A 101 -15.04 -2.55 8.10
C ASN A 101 -14.24 -1.26 7.80
N PRO A 102 -14.91 -0.09 7.75
CA PRO A 102 -14.24 1.18 7.53
C PRO A 102 -13.36 1.56 8.73
N VAL A 103 -12.20 2.14 8.43
CA VAL A 103 -11.23 2.63 9.41
C VAL A 103 -11.65 4.03 9.85
N SER A 104 -11.54 4.32 11.15
CA SER A 104 -11.80 5.65 11.71
C SER A 104 -10.50 6.35 12.14
N CYS A 105 -9.47 5.61 12.51
CA CYS A 105 -8.18 6.17 12.88
C CYS A 105 -7.02 5.20 12.60
N MET A 106 -5.82 5.78 12.41
CA MET A 106 -4.60 5.04 12.07
C MET A 106 -3.42 5.57 12.88
N HIS A 107 -2.52 4.68 13.28
CA HIS A 107 -1.26 5.04 13.93
C HIS A 107 -0.14 4.14 13.42
N TRP A 108 0.98 4.71 12.99
CA TRP A 108 2.13 3.95 12.52
C TRP A 108 3.34 4.23 13.40
N MET A 109 3.88 3.17 14.01
CA MET A 109 4.98 3.25 14.97
C MET A 109 6.14 2.34 14.54
N GLU A 110 7.34 2.65 15.04
CA GLU A 110 8.56 1.84 14.88
C GLU A 110 9.10 1.43 16.25
N VAL A 111 9.49 0.16 16.39
CA VAL A 111 10.04 -0.40 17.62
C VAL A 111 11.47 0.11 17.82
N LEU A 112 11.75 0.68 18.99
CA LEU A 112 13.08 1.23 19.32
C LEU A 112 13.89 0.33 20.26
N GLU A 113 13.34 -0.77 20.73
CA GLU A 113 14.02 -1.67 21.66
C GLU A 113 15.16 -2.43 20.94
N GLU A 114 16.40 -2.12 21.31
CA GLU A 114 17.59 -2.74 20.73
C GLU A 114 18.00 -3.96 21.56
N SER A 115 17.84 -5.17 21.00
CA SER A 115 18.42 -6.38 21.56
C SER A 115 19.60 -6.87 20.72
N SER A 116 20.59 -7.50 21.35
CA SER A 116 21.73 -8.11 20.64
C SER A 116 21.28 -9.16 19.61
N VAL A 117 20.18 -9.86 19.90
CA VAL A 117 19.55 -10.84 19.01
C VAL A 117 18.93 -10.13 17.79
N LEU A 118 18.20 -9.03 17.99
CA LEU A 118 17.65 -8.24 16.89
C LEU A 118 18.76 -7.64 16.01
N ASN A 119 19.83 -7.12 16.61
CA ASN A 119 20.96 -6.59 15.84
C ASN A 119 21.65 -7.69 15.01
N SER A 120 21.84 -8.89 15.58
CA SER A 120 22.35 -10.04 14.81
C SER A 120 21.39 -10.43 13.68
N PHE A 121 20.08 -10.36 13.91
CA PHE A 121 19.07 -10.64 12.91
C PHE A 121 19.13 -9.64 11.76
N TYR A 122 19.16 -8.34 12.06
CA TYR A 122 19.28 -7.26 11.07
C TYR A 122 20.52 -7.41 10.20
N THR A 123 21.62 -7.93 10.75
CA THR A 123 22.83 -8.23 9.97
C THR A 123 22.75 -9.54 9.19
N SER A 124 22.01 -10.55 9.67
CA SER A 124 21.90 -11.87 9.03
C SER A 124 20.84 -11.95 7.92
N GLU A 125 19.82 -11.10 7.96
CA GLU A 125 18.72 -11.17 7.00
C GLU A 125 19.13 -10.78 5.58
N ASP A 126 20.21 -10.00 5.43
CA ASP A 126 20.79 -9.69 4.12
C ASP A 126 21.33 -10.95 3.41
N GLU A 127 21.46 -12.09 4.10
CA GLU A 127 21.90 -13.34 3.49
C GLU A 127 20.91 -13.92 2.49
N SER A 128 19.59 -13.75 2.65
CA SER A 128 18.65 -14.29 1.65
C SER A 128 18.79 -13.60 0.29
N ASN A 129 19.18 -12.33 0.27
CA ASN A 129 19.51 -11.59 -0.96
C ASN A 129 20.81 -12.09 -1.62
N LEU A 130 21.68 -12.78 -0.87
CA LEU A 130 22.91 -13.37 -1.41
C LEU A 130 22.63 -14.68 -2.15
N PHE A 131 21.66 -15.47 -1.68
CA PHE A 131 21.38 -16.81 -2.22
C PHE A 131 20.25 -16.84 -3.25
N LEU A 132 19.26 -15.95 -3.12
CA LEU A 132 18.15 -15.88 -4.07
C LEU A 132 18.48 -14.93 -5.23
N PRO A 133 18.19 -15.32 -6.48
CA PRO A 133 18.31 -14.41 -7.61
C PRO A 133 17.32 -13.25 -7.45
N LYS A 134 17.77 -12.04 -7.79
CA LYS A 134 16.87 -10.88 -7.82
C LYS A 134 15.76 -11.13 -8.84
N LEU A 135 14.52 -10.90 -8.40
CA LEU A 135 13.35 -11.09 -9.26
C LEU A 135 13.35 -10.04 -10.37
N PRO A 136 13.15 -10.45 -11.64
CA PRO A 136 13.06 -9.51 -12.76
C PRO A 136 11.83 -8.61 -12.64
N THR A 137 11.97 -7.38 -13.12
CA THR A 137 10.86 -6.43 -13.25
C THR A 137 9.84 -6.91 -14.28
N LEU A 138 8.57 -6.53 -14.09
CA LEU A 138 7.47 -6.97 -14.96
C LEU A 138 7.30 -6.04 -16.18
N PRO A 139 7.07 -6.54 -17.41
CA PRO A 139 7.14 -5.74 -18.65
C PRO A 139 6.13 -4.58 -18.76
N LYS A 140 4.95 -4.68 -18.15
CA LYS A 140 3.92 -3.61 -18.14
C LYS A 140 3.95 -2.80 -16.84
N SER A 141 4.94 -3.04 -16.00
CA SER A 141 5.03 -2.56 -14.63
C SER A 141 6.49 -2.41 -14.20
N GLU A 142 7.33 -1.94 -15.14
CA GLU A 142 8.78 -1.79 -14.91
C GLU A 142 9.07 -0.88 -13.70
N GLU A 143 8.19 0.07 -13.41
CA GLU A 143 8.25 0.95 -12.24
C GLU A 143 7.82 0.24 -10.93
N LYS A 144 6.72 -0.52 -10.95
CA LYS A 144 6.12 -1.05 -9.69
C LYS A 144 6.89 -2.18 -9.02
N SER A 145 7.74 -2.93 -9.73
CA SER A 145 8.42 -4.10 -9.15
C SER A 145 9.57 -3.74 -8.19
N ASP A 146 10.38 -2.73 -8.52
CA ASP A 146 11.41 -2.24 -7.58
C ASP A 146 10.75 -1.51 -6.40
N GLU A 147 9.59 -0.91 -6.63
CA GLU A 147 8.78 -0.26 -5.62
C GLU A 147 8.14 -1.23 -4.62
N ILE A 148 7.74 -2.43 -5.08
CA ILE A 148 7.28 -3.51 -4.20
C ILE A 148 8.41 -3.98 -3.25
N LEU A 149 9.68 -3.93 -3.68
CA LEU A 149 10.82 -4.18 -2.79
C LEU A 149 11.05 -3.00 -1.82
N ASN A 150 10.80 -1.76 -2.25
CA ASN A 150 10.85 -0.59 -1.37
C ASN A 150 9.77 -0.59 -0.27
N LEU A 151 8.64 -1.29 -0.48
CA LEU A 151 7.60 -1.50 0.54
C LEU A 151 8.14 -2.25 1.77
N LEU A 152 9.04 -3.22 1.57
CA LEU A 152 9.67 -3.96 2.67
C LEU A 152 10.41 -3.00 3.62
N GLY A 153 10.95 -1.88 3.10
CA GLY A 153 11.56 -0.83 3.93
C GLY A 153 12.72 -1.31 4.80
N GLU A 154 13.05 -0.52 5.83
CA GLU A 154 14.06 -0.87 6.83
C GLU A 154 13.69 -2.17 7.56
N VAL A 155 14.71 -2.87 8.06
CA VAL A 155 14.54 -4.19 8.70
C VAL A 155 13.80 -4.08 10.04
N ARG A 156 13.93 -2.93 10.72
CA ARG A 156 13.28 -2.66 12.01
C ARG A 156 11.76 -2.82 11.92
N LEU A 157 11.20 -3.54 12.88
CA LEU A 157 9.77 -3.77 12.95
C LEU A 157 9.04 -2.43 13.13
N ASN A 158 8.15 -2.14 12.20
CA ASN A 158 7.19 -1.06 12.31
C ASN A 158 5.78 -1.63 12.13
N ILE A 159 4.81 -1.08 12.85
CA ILE A 159 3.44 -1.60 12.91
C ILE A 159 2.49 -0.45 12.61
N LEU A 160 1.62 -0.68 11.62
CA LEU A 160 0.46 0.15 11.33
C LEU A 160 -0.73 -0.41 12.10
N VAL A 161 -1.25 0.37 13.03
CA VAL A 161 -2.45 0.06 13.82
C VAL A 161 -3.64 0.73 13.17
N LEU A 162 -4.69 -0.05 12.92
CA LEU A 162 -5.96 0.39 12.35
C LEU A 162 -7.05 0.21 13.39
N GLY A 163 -7.91 1.21 13.56
CA GLY A 163 -9.11 1.12 14.40
C GLY A 163 -10.32 1.63 13.65
N GLY A 164 -11.49 1.08 13.94
CA GLY A 164 -12.73 1.46 13.26
C GLY A 164 -13.98 1.53 14.14
N GLY A 165 -15.11 1.75 13.49
CA GLY A 165 -16.40 2.04 14.15
C GLY A 165 -17.07 0.85 14.86
N SER A 166 -16.75 -0.37 14.45
CA SER A 166 -17.29 -1.60 15.06
C SER A 166 -16.42 -2.17 16.19
N GLY A 167 -15.48 -1.37 16.70
CA GLY A 167 -14.60 -1.79 17.77
C GLY A 167 -13.45 -2.71 17.34
N PHE A 168 -13.32 -3.00 16.05
CA PHE A 168 -12.20 -3.79 15.56
C PHE A 168 -10.92 -2.95 15.61
N VAL A 169 -9.83 -3.61 16.00
CA VAL A 169 -8.49 -3.06 15.93
C VAL A 169 -7.59 -4.11 15.31
N GLU A 170 -6.84 -3.72 14.28
CA GLU A 170 -5.94 -4.61 13.55
C GLU A 170 -4.53 -4.04 13.52
N LEU A 171 -3.55 -4.91 13.67
CA LEU A 171 -2.14 -4.55 13.63
C LEU A 171 -1.51 -5.15 12.37
N TYR A 172 -0.91 -4.30 11.55
CA TYR A 172 -0.23 -4.65 10.31
C TYR A 172 1.27 -4.37 10.42
N ALA A 173 2.08 -5.42 10.51
CA ALA A 173 3.52 -5.30 10.44
C ALA A 173 3.97 -4.84 9.04
N TYR A 174 4.87 -3.87 9.02
CA TYR A 174 5.35 -3.19 7.83
C TYR A 174 4.24 -2.54 6.97
N GLY A 175 3.03 -2.40 7.53
CA GLY A 175 1.82 -1.97 6.79
C GLY A 175 1.27 -3.02 5.82
N MET A 176 1.80 -4.24 5.82
CA MET A 176 1.50 -5.26 4.81
C MET A 176 0.91 -6.53 5.44
N TYR A 177 1.57 -7.09 6.45
CA TYR A 177 1.17 -8.37 7.04
C TYR A 177 0.37 -8.15 8.33
N LYS A 178 -0.87 -8.67 8.37
CA LYS A 178 -1.71 -8.61 9.57
C LYS A 178 -1.17 -9.55 10.65
N ILE A 179 -0.62 -8.98 11.73
CA ILE A 179 -0.04 -9.73 12.87
C ILE A 179 -1.04 -9.96 14.01
N ALA A 180 -2.10 -9.14 14.11
CA ALA A 180 -3.11 -9.32 15.16
C ALA A 180 -4.46 -8.73 14.73
N THR A 181 -5.53 -9.43 15.05
CA THR A 181 -6.90 -8.89 15.04
C THR A 181 -7.42 -8.92 16.47
N LEU A 182 -7.57 -7.76 17.09
CA LEU A 182 -7.93 -7.65 18.50
C LEU A 182 -9.44 -7.90 18.69
N PRO A 183 -9.84 -8.52 19.82
CA PRO A 183 -11.24 -8.68 20.16
C PRO A 183 -11.92 -7.31 20.29
N GLY A 184 -13.21 -7.24 19.93
CA GLY A 184 -13.98 -6.00 19.80
C GLY A 184 -13.85 -5.08 21.01
N VAL A 185 -13.18 -3.95 20.81
CA VAL A 185 -13.11 -2.81 21.73
C VAL A 185 -14.48 -2.13 21.72
N PRO A 186 -15.04 -1.70 22.86
CA PRO A 186 -16.35 -1.07 22.86
C PRO A 186 -16.34 0.27 22.11
N GLY A 187 -17.30 0.48 21.21
CA GLY A 187 -17.50 1.76 20.52
C GLY A 187 -16.62 1.97 19.27
N THR A 188 -16.55 3.22 18.83
CA THR A 188 -15.75 3.67 17.68
C THR A 188 -14.39 4.17 18.13
N CYS A 189 -13.30 3.67 17.55
CA CYS A 189 -11.96 4.15 17.87
C CYS A 189 -11.74 5.57 17.33
N SER A 190 -11.30 6.49 18.18
CA SER A 190 -10.99 7.89 17.82
C SER A 190 -9.48 8.14 17.76
N SER A 191 -8.71 7.56 18.69
CA SER A 191 -7.25 7.70 18.74
C SER A 191 -6.59 6.39 19.15
N LEU A 192 -5.39 6.13 18.62
CA LEU A 192 -4.61 4.91 18.85
C LEU A 192 -3.16 5.29 19.12
N CYS A 193 -2.55 4.62 20.09
CA CYS A 193 -1.11 4.76 20.33
C CYS A 193 -0.52 3.45 20.87
N LEU A 194 0.26 2.78 20.03
CA LEU A 194 1.01 1.58 20.40
C LEU A 194 2.35 1.98 21.00
N SER A 195 2.72 1.37 22.12
CA SER A 195 3.99 1.70 22.77
C SER A 195 5.20 1.23 21.96
N SER A 196 6.29 2.00 22.00
CA SER A 196 7.54 1.65 21.29
C SER A 196 8.23 0.38 21.80
N ASP A 197 7.86 -0.10 23.00
CA ASP A 197 8.29 -1.36 23.62
C ASP A 197 7.27 -2.51 23.43
N LEU A 198 6.18 -2.26 22.71
CA LEU A 198 5.07 -3.19 22.45
C LEU A 198 4.39 -3.80 23.68
N LYS A 199 4.56 -3.23 24.88
CA LYS A 199 3.91 -3.75 26.11
C LYS A 199 2.43 -3.42 26.21
N SER A 200 2.01 -2.27 25.69
CA SER A 200 0.58 -1.95 25.64
C SER A 200 0.17 -1.06 24.49
N LEU A 201 -1.10 -1.19 24.13
CA LEU A 201 -1.80 -0.32 23.18
C LEU A 201 -2.80 0.54 23.95
N SER A 202 -2.66 1.86 23.87
CA SER A 202 -3.65 2.81 24.38
C SER A 202 -4.61 3.24 23.27
N ILE A 203 -5.90 3.31 23.62
CA ILE A 203 -7.00 3.56 22.69
C ILE A 203 -7.96 4.54 23.34
N ILE A 204 -8.48 5.47 22.54
CA ILE A 204 -9.61 6.31 22.93
C ILE A 204 -10.81 5.95 22.07
N THR A 205 -11.94 5.65 22.72
CA THR A 205 -13.15 5.19 22.05
C THR A 205 -14.35 6.06 22.39
N GLU A 206 -15.22 6.27 21.41
CA GLU A 206 -16.53 6.88 21.57
C GLU A 206 -17.60 5.77 21.63
N ILE A 207 -18.23 5.60 22.80
CA ILE A 207 -19.26 4.60 23.05
C ILE A 207 -20.63 5.27 22.98
N ARG A 208 -21.45 4.85 22.01
CA ARG A 208 -22.84 5.31 21.88
C ARG A 208 -23.79 4.30 22.51
N SER A 209 -24.46 4.70 23.59
CA SER A 209 -25.53 3.93 24.22
C SER A 209 -26.89 4.48 23.79
N ALA A 210 -27.87 3.60 23.54
CA ALA A 210 -29.19 4.03 23.06
C ALA A 210 -29.87 4.99 24.06
N GLY A 211 -30.03 6.25 23.66
CA GLY A 211 -30.74 7.28 24.43
C GLY A 211 -29.88 8.13 25.38
N ASN A 212 -28.56 7.97 25.37
CA ASN A 212 -27.62 8.80 26.12
C ASN A 212 -26.60 9.45 25.19
N ASP A 213 -26.04 10.58 25.63
CA ASP A 213 -24.90 11.23 24.98
C ASP A 213 -23.71 10.28 24.81
N PRO A 214 -22.95 10.38 23.70
CA PRO A 214 -21.75 9.57 23.47
C PRO A 214 -20.73 9.74 24.60
N GLU A 215 -20.17 8.63 25.07
CA GLU A 215 -19.19 8.59 26.15
C GLU A 215 -17.79 8.34 25.60
N ILE A 216 -16.82 9.18 25.97
CA ILE A 216 -15.42 9.03 25.62
C ILE A 216 -14.72 8.21 26.71
N CYS A 217 -14.09 7.10 26.32
CA CYS A 217 -13.36 6.21 27.21
C CYS A 217 -11.90 6.06 26.81
N TYR A 218 -11.02 6.00 27.80
CA TYR A 218 -9.62 5.57 27.62
C TYR A 218 -9.50 4.09 27.94
N ILE A 219 -8.89 3.33 27.03
CA ILE A 219 -8.69 1.89 27.16
C ILE A 219 -7.20 1.58 26.98
N GLN A 220 -6.63 0.77 27.86
CA GLN A 220 -5.27 0.24 27.71
C GLN A 220 -5.34 -1.28 27.58
N LEU A 221 -4.82 -1.78 26.47
CA LEU A 221 -4.73 -3.20 26.17
C LEU A 221 -3.30 -3.69 26.44
N ASP A 222 -3.18 -4.84 27.11
CA ASP A 222 -1.92 -5.55 27.34
C ASP A 222 -1.51 -6.31 26.08
N THR A 223 -0.39 -5.89 25.48
CA THR A 223 0.22 -6.53 24.31
C THR A 223 1.54 -7.23 24.66
N GLY A 224 1.74 -7.59 25.94
CA GLY A 224 3.00 -8.15 26.46
C GLY A 224 3.58 -9.32 25.67
N LEU A 225 2.74 -10.17 25.04
CA LEU A 225 3.22 -11.24 24.15
C LEU A 225 4.10 -10.71 23.00
N LEU A 226 3.74 -9.57 22.41
CA LEU A 226 4.50 -8.95 21.32
C LEU A 226 5.87 -8.43 21.82
N SER A 227 5.92 -7.92 23.04
CA SER A 227 7.16 -7.46 23.69
C SER A 227 8.06 -8.65 24.04
N ASP A 228 7.51 -9.66 24.72
CA ASP A 228 8.26 -10.85 25.18
C ASP A 228 8.85 -11.66 24.00
N CYS A 229 8.12 -11.73 22.88
CA CYS A 229 8.51 -12.47 21.67
C CYS A 229 8.94 -11.52 20.53
N LEU A 230 9.43 -10.32 20.84
CA LEU A 230 9.76 -9.30 19.83
C LEU A 230 10.69 -9.80 18.70
N PRO A 231 11.81 -10.51 18.98
CA PRO A 231 12.66 -11.05 17.91
C PRO A 231 11.94 -12.07 17.02
N GLU A 232 11.16 -12.95 17.62
CA GLU A 232 10.37 -13.98 16.94
C GLU A 232 9.28 -13.35 16.06
N VAL A 233 8.53 -12.39 16.59
CA VAL A 233 7.49 -11.65 15.87
C VAL A 233 8.09 -10.87 14.71
N THR A 234 9.22 -10.17 14.94
CA THR A 234 9.92 -9.40 13.89
C THR A 234 10.31 -10.30 12.73
N ARG A 235 10.98 -11.43 13.03
CA ARG A 235 11.43 -12.38 12.01
C ARG A 235 10.27 -13.04 11.27
N MET A 236 9.23 -13.45 12.01
CA MET A 236 8.03 -14.05 11.45
C MET A 236 7.30 -13.08 10.52
N ALA A 237 7.02 -11.87 11.00
CA ALA A 237 6.33 -10.84 10.24
C ALA A 237 7.10 -10.48 8.97
N ARG A 238 8.44 -10.40 9.04
CA ARG A 238 9.26 -10.10 7.87
C ARG A 238 9.18 -11.19 6.80
N LYS A 239 9.32 -12.47 7.18
CA LYS A 239 9.16 -13.58 6.23
C LYS A 239 7.75 -13.67 5.66
N PHE A 240 6.73 -13.37 6.45
CA PHE A 240 5.36 -13.29 5.95
C PHE A 240 5.13 -12.13 5.00
N THR A 241 5.71 -10.95 5.24
CA THR A 241 5.70 -9.87 4.26
C THR A 241 6.37 -10.27 2.94
N HIS A 242 7.52 -10.95 2.99
CA HIS A 242 8.16 -11.51 1.78
C HIS A 242 7.24 -12.48 1.04
N ILE A 243 6.59 -13.42 1.76
CA ILE A 243 5.65 -14.38 1.20
C ILE A 243 4.47 -13.66 0.53
N SER A 244 3.83 -12.69 1.19
CA SER A 244 2.72 -11.92 0.64
C SER A 244 3.13 -11.11 -0.60
N THR A 245 4.30 -10.48 -0.57
CA THR A 245 4.89 -9.79 -1.72
C THR A 245 5.10 -10.73 -2.90
N LEU A 246 5.63 -11.92 -2.67
CA LEU A 246 5.84 -12.93 -3.70
C LEU A 246 4.53 -13.46 -4.29
N LEU A 247 3.50 -13.67 -3.46
CA LEU A 247 2.17 -14.02 -3.95
C LEU A 247 1.61 -12.94 -4.88
N GLN A 248 1.74 -11.67 -4.52
CA GLN A 248 1.32 -10.57 -5.37
C GLN A 248 2.14 -10.53 -6.69
N TYR A 249 3.45 -10.75 -6.62
CA TYR A 249 4.30 -10.84 -7.81
C TYR A 249 3.88 -11.99 -8.74
N LEU A 250 3.57 -13.18 -8.20
CA LEU A 250 3.09 -14.32 -8.97
C LEU A 250 1.71 -14.04 -9.58
N ARG A 251 0.81 -13.38 -8.84
CA ARG A 251 -0.50 -12.93 -9.34
C ARG A 251 -0.33 -12.02 -10.57
N LEU A 252 0.48 -10.97 -10.45
CA LEU A 252 0.76 -10.01 -11.53
C LEU A 252 1.45 -10.67 -12.72
N SER A 253 2.41 -11.56 -12.47
CA SER A 253 3.10 -12.32 -13.52
C SER A 253 2.11 -13.16 -14.35
N LEU A 254 1.17 -13.84 -13.67
CA LEU A 254 0.15 -14.64 -14.34
C LEU A 254 -0.83 -13.75 -15.13
N THR A 255 -1.21 -12.58 -14.62
CA THR A 255 -2.04 -11.61 -15.36
C THR A 255 -1.35 -11.17 -16.65
N CYS A 256 -0.06 -10.80 -16.59
CA CYS A 256 0.71 -10.44 -17.79
C CYS A 256 0.79 -11.61 -18.81
N MET A 257 0.87 -12.85 -18.34
CA MET A 257 0.83 -14.03 -19.21
C MET A 257 -0.54 -14.19 -19.88
N CYS A 258 -1.64 -13.98 -19.14
CA CYS A 258 -3.00 -14.07 -19.68
C CYS A 258 -3.23 -13.01 -20.76
N GLU A 259 -2.81 -11.77 -20.53
CA GLU A 259 -2.90 -10.69 -21.52
C GLU A 259 -2.13 -11.01 -22.81
N ALA A 260 -0.87 -11.47 -22.67
CA ALA A 260 -0.05 -11.87 -23.82
C ALA A 260 -0.67 -13.07 -24.58
N TRP A 261 -1.41 -13.93 -23.88
CA TRP A 261 -2.13 -15.04 -24.50
C TRP A 261 -3.44 -14.61 -25.17
N GLU A 262 -4.18 -13.67 -24.60
CA GLU A 262 -5.38 -13.09 -25.21
C GLU A 262 -5.06 -12.43 -26.56
N ASP A 263 -3.90 -11.78 -26.66
CA ASP A 263 -3.38 -11.23 -27.93
C ASP A 263 -3.21 -12.33 -29.00
N ILE A 264 -2.70 -13.52 -28.63
CA ILE A 264 -2.60 -14.68 -29.54
C ILE A 264 -3.98 -15.16 -29.96
N LEU A 265 -4.87 -15.34 -28.97
CA LEU A 265 -6.22 -15.87 -29.19
C LEU A 265 -7.02 -14.97 -30.11
N MET A 266 -6.99 -13.64 -29.90
CA MET A 266 -7.64 -12.66 -30.77
C MET A 266 -7.20 -12.81 -32.24
N GLN A 267 -5.89 -12.96 -32.49
CA GLN A 267 -5.36 -13.03 -33.85
C GLN A 267 -5.71 -14.34 -34.58
N MET A 268 -5.73 -15.45 -33.85
CA MET A 268 -6.03 -16.79 -34.39
C MET A 268 -7.54 -17.00 -34.59
N ASP A 269 -8.36 -16.69 -33.58
CA ASP A 269 -9.80 -16.93 -33.61
C ASP A 269 -10.52 -16.05 -34.64
N LEU A 270 -10.10 -14.78 -34.82
CA LEU A 270 -10.73 -13.87 -35.78
C LEU A 270 -10.59 -14.32 -37.24
N ARG A 271 -9.60 -15.14 -37.57
CA ARG A 271 -9.32 -15.55 -38.96
C ARG A 271 -9.75 -16.98 -39.28
N LEU A 272 -9.52 -17.93 -38.37
CA LEU A 272 -9.92 -19.34 -38.57
C LEU A 272 -11.42 -19.56 -38.32
N THR A 273 -12.01 -18.88 -37.34
CA THR A 273 -13.45 -19.03 -37.04
C THR A 273 -14.32 -18.42 -38.15
N LYS A 274 -13.89 -17.29 -38.73
CA LYS A 274 -14.56 -16.72 -39.92
C LYS A 274 -14.55 -17.69 -41.09
N PHE A 275 -13.44 -18.38 -41.33
CA PHE A 275 -13.38 -19.39 -42.40
C PHE A 275 -14.38 -20.52 -42.18
N VAL A 276 -14.46 -21.06 -40.97
CA VAL A 276 -15.39 -22.15 -40.63
C VAL A 276 -16.84 -21.73 -40.77
N GLN A 277 -17.16 -20.48 -40.39
CA GLN A 277 -18.51 -19.93 -40.48
C GLN A 277 -18.92 -19.51 -41.90
N GLU A 278 -17.97 -19.07 -42.74
CA GLU A 278 -18.21 -18.66 -44.13
C GLU A 278 -18.24 -19.86 -45.10
N LYS A 279 -17.82 -21.05 -44.65
CA LYS A 279 -17.76 -22.26 -45.46
C LYS A 279 -19.14 -22.94 -45.55
N ASN A 280 -19.61 -23.20 -46.77
CA ASN A 280 -20.89 -23.86 -47.07
C ASN A 280 -20.75 -25.37 -47.35
N THR A 281 -19.58 -25.97 -47.12
CA THR A 281 -19.26 -27.38 -47.43
C THR A 281 -19.15 -28.24 -46.16
N SER A 282 -19.49 -29.53 -46.27
CA SER A 282 -19.49 -30.49 -45.16
C SER A 282 -18.12 -31.10 -44.81
N THR A 283 -17.03 -30.63 -45.42
CA THR A 283 -15.67 -31.13 -45.20
C THR A 283 -15.02 -30.45 -44.00
N GLN A 284 -14.37 -31.23 -43.13
CA GLN A 284 -13.65 -30.68 -41.98
C GLN A 284 -12.44 -29.86 -42.42
N VAL A 285 -12.07 -28.84 -41.64
CA VAL A 285 -10.87 -28.02 -41.89
C VAL A 285 -9.60 -28.88 -41.86
N GLN A 286 -9.56 -29.88 -40.98
CA GLN A 286 -8.48 -30.86 -40.90
C GLN A 286 -8.28 -31.59 -42.24
N ASP A 287 -9.36 -32.09 -42.84
CA ASP A 287 -9.30 -32.89 -44.06
C ASP A 287 -8.74 -32.08 -45.23
N GLU A 288 -9.15 -30.82 -45.38
CA GLU A 288 -8.66 -29.95 -46.46
C GLU A 288 -7.18 -29.62 -46.33
N PHE A 289 -6.70 -29.36 -45.11
CA PHE A 289 -5.27 -29.13 -44.89
C PHE A 289 -4.44 -30.41 -45.04
N LEU A 290 -5.00 -31.58 -44.68
CA LEU A 290 -4.35 -32.87 -44.92
C LEU A 290 -4.30 -33.23 -46.41
N GLU A 291 -5.36 -32.95 -47.17
CA GLU A 291 -5.36 -33.10 -48.62
C GLU A 291 -4.31 -32.21 -49.28
N LEU A 292 -4.20 -30.95 -48.83
CA LEU A 292 -3.14 -30.05 -49.26
C LEU A 292 -1.74 -30.58 -48.91
N LEU A 293 -1.57 -31.18 -47.74
CA LEU A 293 -0.29 -31.75 -47.29
C LEU A 293 0.11 -32.99 -48.10
N LEU A 294 -0.84 -33.89 -48.38
CA LEU A 294 -0.60 -35.17 -49.03
C LEU A 294 -0.52 -35.06 -50.55
N TRP A 295 -1.44 -34.30 -51.16
CA TRP A 295 -1.63 -34.25 -52.61
C TRP A 295 -1.18 -32.94 -53.24
N GLY A 296 -0.93 -31.89 -52.44
CA GLY A 296 -0.57 -30.57 -52.93
C GLY A 296 -1.70 -29.83 -53.65
N GLN A 297 -2.93 -30.35 -53.59
CA GLN A 297 -4.12 -29.73 -54.18
C GLN A 297 -4.96 -29.10 -53.06
N SER A 298 -5.29 -27.82 -53.20
CA SER A 298 -6.21 -27.10 -52.31
C SER A 298 -7.62 -27.06 -52.90
N SER A 299 -8.65 -27.14 -52.05
CA SER A 299 -10.01 -26.79 -52.45
C SER A 299 -10.09 -25.32 -52.88
N PRO A 300 -11.03 -24.94 -53.79
CA PRO A 300 -11.17 -23.55 -54.23
C PRO A 300 -11.52 -22.61 -53.06
N GLU A 301 -12.23 -23.10 -52.04
CA GLU A 301 -12.55 -22.36 -50.81
C GLU A 301 -11.29 -22.11 -49.96
N LEU A 302 -10.46 -23.14 -49.74
CA LEU A 302 -9.20 -23.00 -48.99
C LEU A 302 -8.20 -22.10 -49.73
N GLN A 303 -8.14 -22.20 -51.06
CA GLN A 303 -7.30 -21.34 -51.89
C GLN A 303 -7.75 -19.87 -51.80
N ALA A 304 -9.05 -19.60 -51.84
CA ALA A 304 -9.59 -18.25 -51.67
C ALA A 304 -9.27 -17.68 -50.27
N LEU A 305 -9.36 -18.48 -49.21
CA LEU A 305 -8.97 -18.07 -47.86
C LEU A 305 -7.49 -17.68 -47.79
N LEU A 306 -6.60 -18.58 -48.24
CA LEU A 306 -5.16 -18.40 -48.14
C LEU A 306 -4.70 -17.20 -48.98
N MET A 307 -5.21 -17.06 -50.20
CA MET A 307 -4.75 -16.02 -51.14
C MET A 307 -5.42 -14.65 -50.92
N ASN A 308 -6.72 -14.60 -50.62
CA ASN A 308 -7.46 -13.33 -50.58
C ASN A 308 -7.57 -12.76 -49.15
N GLN A 309 -7.81 -13.61 -48.13
CA GLN A 309 -8.03 -13.13 -46.77
C GLN A 309 -6.75 -13.13 -45.92
N LEU A 310 -5.96 -14.21 -45.97
CA LEU A 310 -4.74 -14.32 -45.17
C LEU A 310 -3.57 -13.61 -45.84
N THR A 311 -3.35 -13.87 -47.13
CA THR A 311 -2.22 -13.40 -47.97
C THR A 311 -0.86 -13.89 -47.48
N VAL A 312 0.13 -13.98 -48.37
CA VAL A 312 1.51 -14.39 -48.02
C VAL A 312 2.14 -13.44 -46.98
N LYS A 313 1.90 -12.13 -47.13
CA LYS A 313 2.38 -11.10 -46.19
C LYS A 313 1.68 -11.18 -44.84
N GLY A 314 0.37 -11.45 -44.82
CA GLY A 314 -0.38 -11.60 -43.58
C GLY A 314 0.00 -12.86 -42.82
N LEU A 315 0.27 -13.98 -43.50
CA LEU A 315 0.78 -15.21 -42.86
C LEU A 315 2.12 -14.96 -42.17
N LYS A 316 3.05 -14.25 -42.82
CA LYS A 316 4.36 -13.93 -42.22
C LYS A 316 4.22 -13.04 -40.97
N LYS A 317 3.35 -12.03 -41.01
CA LYS A 317 3.06 -11.17 -39.85
C LYS A 317 2.41 -11.96 -38.71
N LEU A 318 1.45 -12.83 -39.03
CA LEU A 318 0.77 -13.69 -38.06
C LEU A 318 1.78 -14.63 -37.37
N GLY A 319 2.62 -15.32 -38.14
CA GLY A 319 3.64 -16.21 -37.60
C GLY A 319 4.64 -15.49 -36.68
N GLN A 320 5.10 -14.29 -37.06
CA GLN A 320 5.99 -13.48 -36.23
C GLN A 320 5.33 -13.01 -34.93
N SER A 321 4.06 -12.60 -35.00
CA SER A 321 3.29 -12.17 -33.82
C SER A 321 3.08 -13.32 -32.83
N ILE A 322 2.70 -14.50 -33.32
CA ILE A 322 2.54 -15.71 -32.51
C ILE A 322 3.88 -16.12 -31.88
N GLU A 323 4.98 -16.16 -32.65
CA GLU A 323 6.31 -16.51 -32.14
C GLU A 323 6.79 -15.53 -31.04
N THR A 324 6.53 -14.23 -31.21
CA THR A 324 6.89 -13.19 -30.23
C THR A 324 6.08 -13.32 -28.95
N SER A 325 4.79 -13.61 -29.07
CA SER A 325 3.88 -13.76 -27.92
C SER A 325 4.22 -15.03 -27.12
N TYR A 326 4.44 -16.16 -27.80
CA TYR A 326 4.93 -17.39 -27.19
C TYR A 326 6.28 -17.21 -26.49
N SER A 327 7.23 -16.52 -27.13
CA SER A 327 8.52 -16.22 -26.50
C SER A 327 8.35 -15.35 -25.25
N SER A 328 7.41 -14.41 -25.27
CA SER A 328 7.11 -13.57 -24.10
C SER A 328 6.50 -14.39 -22.96
N ILE A 329 5.51 -15.25 -23.24
CA ILE A 329 4.91 -16.14 -22.23
C ILE A 329 5.96 -17.11 -21.68
N GLN A 330 6.80 -17.69 -22.54
CA GLN A 330 7.88 -18.60 -22.13
C GLN A 330 8.86 -17.90 -21.18
N LYS A 331 9.28 -16.67 -21.49
CA LYS A 331 10.14 -15.86 -20.61
C LYS A 331 9.46 -15.54 -19.28
N LEU A 332 8.18 -15.17 -19.28
CA LEU A 332 7.42 -14.92 -18.05
C LEU A 332 7.33 -16.16 -17.16
N VAL A 333 7.16 -17.35 -17.74
CA VAL A 333 7.16 -18.61 -16.95
C VAL A 333 8.53 -18.87 -16.32
N ILE A 334 9.61 -18.80 -17.11
CA ILE A 334 10.95 -19.15 -16.63
C ILE A 334 11.52 -18.10 -15.68
N SER A 335 11.48 -16.83 -16.07
CA SER A 335 12.18 -15.77 -15.36
C SER A 335 11.38 -15.19 -14.20
N HIS A 336 10.04 -15.18 -14.28
CA HIS A 336 9.18 -14.58 -13.26
C HIS A 336 8.48 -15.66 -12.42
N LEU A 337 7.71 -16.54 -13.06
CA LEU A 337 6.86 -17.50 -12.32
C LEU A 337 7.67 -18.56 -11.57
N GLN A 338 8.69 -19.15 -12.20
CA GLN A 338 9.56 -20.14 -11.55
C GLN A 338 10.40 -19.49 -10.46
N SER A 339 11.13 -18.40 -10.76
CA SER A 339 11.94 -17.67 -9.77
C SER A 339 11.12 -17.22 -8.55
N GLY A 340 9.90 -16.70 -8.79
CA GLY A 340 9.00 -16.30 -7.71
C GLY A 340 8.51 -17.48 -6.86
N SER A 341 8.23 -18.64 -7.49
CA SER A 341 7.82 -19.85 -6.78
C SER A 341 8.96 -20.50 -5.99
N GLU A 342 10.19 -20.44 -6.51
CA GLU A 342 11.41 -20.91 -5.83
C GLU A 342 11.73 -20.04 -4.61
N ALA A 343 11.65 -18.71 -4.75
CA ALA A 343 11.80 -17.78 -3.62
C ALA A 343 10.71 -18.00 -2.56
N LEU A 344 9.47 -18.25 -2.99
CA LEU A 344 8.36 -18.56 -2.09
C LEU A 344 8.60 -19.86 -1.31
N LEU A 345 9.08 -20.90 -1.99
CA LEU A 345 9.45 -22.18 -1.39
C LEU A 345 10.60 -22.03 -0.39
N TYR A 346 11.61 -21.22 -0.71
CA TYR A 346 12.72 -20.90 0.20
C TYR A 346 12.23 -20.26 1.50
N HIS A 347 11.44 -19.20 1.41
CA HIS A 347 10.94 -18.52 2.61
C HIS A 347 9.99 -19.39 3.42
N LEU A 348 9.09 -20.15 2.78
CA LEU A 348 8.25 -21.12 3.49
C LEU A 348 9.07 -22.20 4.21
N SER A 349 10.18 -22.63 3.62
CA SER A 349 11.10 -23.59 4.25
C SER A 349 11.78 -23.00 5.50
N GLU A 350 12.17 -21.73 5.47
CA GLU A 350 12.65 -21.04 6.67
C GLU A 350 11.57 -20.93 7.74
N VAL A 351 10.33 -20.58 7.35
CA VAL A 351 9.18 -20.51 8.28
C VAL A 351 8.86 -21.89 8.85
N LYS A 352 9.01 -22.98 8.08
CA LYS A 352 8.94 -24.36 8.60
C LYS A 352 10.02 -24.60 9.65
N GLY A 353 11.25 -24.15 9.40
CA GLY A 353 12.32 -24.19 10.38
C GLY A 353 11.94 -23.48 11.69
N MET A 354 11.29 -22.33 11.60
CA MET A 354 10.78 -21.57 12.76
C MET A 354 9.66 -22.31 13.48
N SER A 355 8.68 -22.88 12.77
CA SER A 355 7.53 -23.56 13.37
C SER A 355 7.90 -24.84 14.12
N LEU A 356 9.00 -25.49 13.73
CA LEU A 356 9.56 -26.63 14.46
C LEU A 356 10.11 -26.24 15.85
N TRP A 357 10.49 -24.97 16.05
CA TRP A 357 10.92 -24.43 17.34
C TRP A 357 9.72 -24.06 18.21
N LYS A 358 9.00 -25.09 18.66
CA LYS A 358 7.74 -24.96 19.40
C LYS A 358 7.82 -24.03 20.62
N GLN A 359 8.92 -24.06 21.37
CA GLN A 359 9.09 -23.21 22.56
C GLN A 359 8.97 -21.71 22.27
N LYS A 360 9.36 -21.28 21.06
CA LYS A 360 9.39 -19.87 20.64
C LYS A 360 8.17 -19.47 19.82
N PHE A 361 7.80 -20.29 18.83
CA PHE A 361 6.79 -19.91 17.83
C PHE A 361 5.40 -20.50 18.06
N GLN A 362 5.26 -21.52 18.92
CA GLN A 362 3.95 -22.06 19.27
C GLN A 362 3.03 -21.03 19.96
N PRO A 363 3.52 -20.17 20.88
CA PRO A 363 2.70 -19.09 21.46
C PRO A 363 2.19 -18.08 20.42
N LEU A 364 2.92 -17.91 19.31
CA LEU A 364 2.55 -17.03 18.20
C LEU A 364 1.57 -17.69 17.21
N GLY A 365 1.21 -18.96 17.41
CA GLY A 365 0.22 -19.66 16.58
C GLY A 365 0.78 -20.28 15.29
N LEU A 366 2.11 -20.38 15.14
CA LEU A 366 2.75 -20.92 13.95
C LEU A 366 2.58 -22.45 13.86
N ASP A 367 1.82 -22.93 12.87
CA ASP A 367 1.47 -24.35 12.73
C ASP A 367 2.36 -25.06 11.71
N SER A 368 3.14 -26.03 12.19
CA SER A 368 4.06 -26.80 11.34
C SER A 368 3.34 -27.62 10.28
N ALA A 369 2.14 -28.15 10.55
CA ALA A 369 1.42 -28.97 9.57
C ALA A 369 0.88 -28.11 8.43
N ALA A 370 0.26 -26.97 8.76
CA ALA A 370 -0.25 -26.03 7.76
C ALA A 370 0.85 -25.50 6.84
N ILE A 371 2.03 -25.18 7.38
CA ILE A 371 3.18 -24.73 6.58
C ILE A 371 3.70 -25.84 5.66
N GLU A 372 3.66 -27.10 6.11
CA GLU A 372 4.04 -28.25 5.26
C GLU A 372 3.05 -28.45 4.10
N ASP A 373 1.76 -28.26 4.34
CA ASP A 373 0.73 -28.25 3.30
C ASP A 373 0.95 -27.09 2.31
N ALA A 374 1.33 -25.90 2.81
CA ALA A 374 1.66 -24.74 1.97
C ALA A 374 2.88 -25.01 1.08
N ILE A 375 3.96 -25.57 1.63
CA ILE A 375 5.15 -26.00 0.87
C ILE A 375 4.77 -26.99 -0.23
N THR A 376 3.92 -27.95 0.11
CA THR A 376 3.44 -28.96 -0.83
C THR A 376 2.62 -28.33 -1.96
N ALA A 377 1.74 -27.38 -1.65
CA ALA A 377 0.93 -26.66 -2.63
C ALA A 377 1.79 -25.79 -3.58
N VAL A 378 2.82 -25.11 -3.06
CA VAL A 378 3.79 -24.37 -3.88
C VAL A 378 4.57 -25.33 -4.78
N GLY A 379 4.99 -26.49 -4.27
CA GLY A 379 5.62 -27.53 -5.07
C GLY A 379 4.74 -28.01 -6.23
N SER A 380 3.45 -28.26 -5.96
CA SER A 380 2.46 -28.60 -6.99
C SER A 380 2.27 -27.50 -8.03
N PHE A 381 2.27 -26.24 -7.60
CA PHE A 381 2.19 -25.09 -8.51
C PHE A 381 3.42 -25.00 -9.42
N THR A 382 4.63 -25.16 -8.87
CA THR A 382 5.89 -25.18 -9.63
C THR A 382 5.93 -26.33 -10.64
N LEU A 383 5.42 -27.51 -10.28
CA LEU A 383 5.28 -28.63 -11.23
C LEU A 383 4.31 -28.29 -12.36
N LYS A 384 3.19 -27.61 -12.05
CA LYS A 384 2.22 -27.20 -13.06
C LYS A 384 2.75 -26.12 -13.99
N ALA A 385 3.55 -25.18 -13.47
CA ALA A 385 4.27 -24.20 -14.28
C ALA A 385 5.27 -24.87 -15.24
N ASN A 386 5.98 -25.90 -14.78
CA ASN A 386 6.86 -26.71 -15.63
C ASN A 386 6.10 -27.51 -16.70
N GLU A 387 4.94 -28.06 -16.37
CA GLU A 387 4.05 -28.72 -17.33
C GLU A 387 3.59 -27.73 -18.41
N LEU A 388 3.18 -26.52 -18.02
CA LEU A 388 2.82 -25.45 -18.94
C LEU A 388 4.00 -25.08 -19.87
N LEU A 389 5.22 -24.99 -19.34
CA LEU A 389 6.41 -24.72 -20.14
C LEU A 389 6.64 -25.80 -21.22
N GLN A 390 6.45 -27.07 -20.88
CA GLN A 390 6.55 -28.17 -21.85
C GLN A 390 5.47 -28.09 -22.94
N VAL A 391 4.25 -27.70 -22.56
CA VAL A 391 3.15 -27.49 -23.52
C VAL A 391 3.45 -26.32 -24.45
N ILE A 392 3.98 -25.21 -23.92
CA ILE A 392 4.44 -24.06 -24.68
C ILE A 392 5.51 -24.47 -25.70
N ASP A 393 6.55 -25.18 -25.25
CA ASP A 393 7.65 -25.62 -26.11
C ASP A 393 7.20 -26.57 -27.23
N LYS A 394 6.29 -27.50 -26.91
CA LYS A 394 5.69 -28.40 -27.90
C LYS A 394 4.86 -27.59 -28.91
N SER A 395 4.01 -26.69 -28.42
CA SER A 395 3.15 -25.86 -29.27
C SER A 395 3.97 -24.96 -30.20
N MET A 396 4.99 -24.28 -29.68
CA MET A 396 5.87 -23.40 -30.46
C MET A 396 6.60 -24.16 -31.58
N LYS A 397 7.08 -25.37 -31.31
CA LYS A 397 7.69 -26.25 -32.33
C LYS A 397 6.69 -26.65 -33.41
N ASN A 398 5.48 -27.06 -33.01
CA ASN A 398 4.43 -27.45 -33.94
C ASN A 398 3.99 -26.27 -34.82
N PHE A 399 3.73 -25.10 -34.24
CA PHE A 399 3.37 -23.89 -34.97
C PHE A 399 4.46 -23.47 -35.95
N LYS A 400 5.73 -23.51 -35.54
CA LYS A 400 6.86 -23.17 -36.42
C LYS A 400 6.95 -24.10 -37.63
N ALA A 401 6.73 -25.40 -37.43
CA ALA A 401 6.69 -26.38 -38.53
C ALA A 401 5.50 -26.12 -39.46
N PHE A 402 4.30 -25.91 -38.91
CA PHE A 402 3.08 -25.61 -39.66
C PHE A 402 3.19 -24.32 -40.49
N PHE A 403 3.59 -23.20 -39.89
CA PHE A 403 3.73 -21.93 -40.60
C PHE A 403 4.79 -21.97 -41.69
N ARG A 404 5.91 -22.67 -41.45
CA ARG A 404 6.94 -22.86 -42.48
C ARG A 404 6.39 -23.66 -43.66
N TRP A 405 5.60 -24.70 -43.40
CA TRP A 405 4.99 -25.52 -44.46
C TRP A 405 3.95 -24.72 -45.24
N LEU A 406 3.03 -24.08 -44.52
CA LEU A 406 1.95 -23.31 -45.13
C LEU A 406 2.49 -22.14 -45.96
N TYR A 407 3.57 -21.49 -45.51
CA TYR A 407 4.25 -20.44 -46.27
C TYR A 407 4.81 -20.96 -47.60
N VAL A 408 5.48 -22.13 -47.59
CA VAL A 408 5.99 -22.76 -48.81
C VAL A 408 4.85 -23.21 -49.73
N ALA A 409 3.76 -23.76 -49.18
CA ALA A 409 2.58 -24.15 -49.94
C ALA A 409 1.96 -22.94 -50.66
N MET A 410 1.78 -21.83 -49.94
CA MET A 410 1.23 -20.60 -50.52
C MET A 410 2.10 -20.02 -51.64
N LEU A 411 3.43 -20.00 -51.48
CA LEU A 411 4.34 -19.52 -52.53
C LEU A 411 4.25 -20.38 -53.80
N ARG A 412 4.10 -21.70 -53.65
CA ARG A 412 3.92 -22.62 -54.79
C ARG A 412 2.58 -22.39 -55.49
N MET A 413 1.52 -22.12 -54.73
CA MET A 413 0.18 -21.83 -55.26
C MET A 413 0.11 -20.49 -55.98
N SER A 414 0.94 -19.51 -55.61
CA SER A 414 1.03 -18.21 -56.27
C SER A 414 2.06 -18.14 -57.41
N GLU A 415 2.68 -19.28 -57.77
CA GLU A 415 3.78 -19.37 -58.74
C GLU A 415 4.98 -18.44 -58.43
N GLU A 416 5.15 -18.05 -57.16
CA GLU A 416 6.26 -17.21 -56.72
C GLU A 416 7.53 -18.05 -56.44
N HIS A 417 8.71 -17.43 -56.61
CA HIS A 417 9.99 -18.13 -56.41
C HIS A 417 10.19 -18.54 -54.95
N VAL A 418 10.21 -19.85 -54.66
CA VAL A 418 10.49 -20.40 -53.34
C VAL A 418 12.00 -20.33 -53.03
N PRO A 419 12.42 -19.64 -51.95
CA PRO A 419 13.84 -19.60 -51.58
C PRO A 419 14.39 -21.01 -51.27
N PRO A 420 15.61 -21.36 -51.73
CA PRO A 420 16.17 -22.71 -51.60
C PRO A 420 16.39 -23.16 -50.14
N GLU A 421 16.49 -22.21 -49.20
CA GLU A 421 16.61 -22.45 -47.76
C GLU A 421 15.31 -22.98 -47.13
N LEU A 422 14.16 -22.55 -47.65
CA LEU A 422 12.83 -22.95 -47.18
C LEU A 422 12.42 -24.33 -47.71
N ASN A 423 12.99 -24.76 -48.84
CA ASN A 423 12.67 -26.03 -49.51
C ASN A 423 13.26 -27.27 -48.79
N LYS A 424 14.08 -27.08 -47.76
CA LYS A 424 14.66 -28.16 -46.92
C LYS A 424 13.70 -28.53 -45.77
N MET A 425 12.55 -29.12 -46.10
CA MET A 425 11.70 -29.79 -45.10
C MET A 425 12.11 -31.25 -44.97
N THR A 426 12.30 -31.71 -43.74
CA THR A 426 12.62 -33.12 -43.46
C THR A 426 11.33 -33.95 -43.35
N GLN A 427 11.43 -35.28 -43.50
CA GLN A 427 10.30 -36.19 -43.26
C GLN A 427 9.70 -36.00 -41.85
N LYS A 428 10.55 -35.64 -40.88
CA LYS A 428 10.15 -35.37 -39.49
C LYS A 428 9.31 -34.10 -39.37
N ASP A 429 9.62 -33.06 -40.15
CA ASP A 429 8.83 -31.83 -40.19
C ASP A 429 7.44 -32.08 -40.76
N ILE A 430 7.34 -32.92 -41.79
CA ILE A 430 6.05 -33.33 -42.38
C ILE A 430 5.21 -34.11 -41.35
N ALA A 431 5.84 -35.03 -40.61
CA ALA A 431 5.16 -35.74 -39.53
C ALA A 431 4.66 -34.77 -38.43
N PHE A 432 5.46 -33.75 -38.05
CA PHE A 432 5.02 -32.72 -37.10
C PHE A 432 3.83 -31.91 -37.61
N VAL A 433 3.78 -31.60 -38.91
CA VAL A 433 2.64 -30.89 -39.51
C VAL A 433 1.39 -31.77 -39.50
N ALA A 434 1.51 -33.06 -39.84
CA ALA A 434 0.40 -34.00 -39.78
C ALA A 434 -0.12 -34.21 -38.34
N ASP A 435 0.80 -34.37 -37.38
CA ASP A 435 0.46 -34.45 -35.96
C ASP A 435 -0.22 -33.17 -35.48
N PHE A 436 0.25 -31.99 -35.90
CA PHE A 436 -0.37 -30.71 -35.58
C PHE A 436 -1.80 -30.61 -36.13
N LEU A 437 -2.00 -30.95 -37.41
CA LEU A 437 -3.33 -30.93 -38.03
C LEU A 437 -4.29 -31.87 -37.31
N SER A 438 -3.84 -33.08 -36.97
CA SER A 438 -4.62 -34.05 -36.20
C SER A 438 -4.91 -33.60 -34.76
N GLU A 439 -3.92 -33.02 -34.07
CA GLU A 439 -4.02 -32.62 -32.67
C GLU A 439 -4.82 -31.34 -32.43
N HIS A 440 -4.88 -30.42 -33.40
CA HIS A 440 -5.44 -29.07 -33.23
C HIS A 440 -6.72 -28.82 -34.05
N PHE A 441 -6.95 -29.58 -35.13
CA PHE A 441 -8.12 -29.42 -36.00
C PHE A 441 -9.11 -30.59 -35.96
N SER A 442 -8.90 -31.58 -35.08
CA SER A 442 -9.90 -32.64 -34.85
C SER A 442 -11.17 -32.07 -34.22
N GLU A 443 -12.33 -32.46 -34.76
CA GLU A 443 -13.63 -32.12 -34.19
C GLU A 443 -13.75 -32.64 -32.76
N ASN A 444 -14.19 -31.76 -31.87
CA ASN A 444 -14.53 -32.13 -30.51
C ASN A 444 -15.98 -31.69 -30.26
N GLU A 445 -16.92 -32.61 -30.44
CA GLU A 445 -18.37 -32.35 -30.29
C GLU A 445 -18.69 -31.72 -28.92
N GLU A 446 -17.95 -32.11 -27.87
CA GLU A 446 -18.08 -31.55 -26.51
C GLU A 446 -17.66 -30.07 -26.40
N LEU A 447 -16.71 -29.59 -27.22
CA LEU A 447 -16.31 -28.17 -27.26
C LEU A 447 -17.36 -27.31 -27.96
N PHE A 448 -18.04 -27.86 -28.97
CA PHE A 448 -19.10 -27.17 -29.68
C PHE A 448 -20.31 -26.97 -28.78
N ASP A 449 -20.75 -28.02 -28.08
CA ASP A 449 -21.89 -27.95 -27.16
C ASP A 449 -21.62 -27.04 -25.95
N ARG A 450 -20.38 -26.96 -25.46
CA ARG A 450 -20.03 -26.10 -24.32
C ARG A 450 -19.72 -24.65 -24.67
N LYS A 451 -19.06 -24.39 -25.81
CA LYS A 451 -18.46 -23.05 -26.11
C LYS A 451 -18.73 -22.53 -27.51
N GLY A 452 -19.51 -23.24 -28.35
CA GLY A 452 -19.81 -22.84 -29.73
C GLY A 452 -18.58 -22.79 -30.64
N LYS A 453 -17.48 -23.44 -30.26
CA LYS A 453 -16.22 -23.50 -31.02
C LYS A 453 -15.90 -24.96 -31.38
N TYR A 454 -15.62 -25.22 -32.66
CA TYR A 454 -15.31 -26.56 -33.16
C TYR A 454 -13.85 -27.00 -32.95
N PHE A 455 -12.94 -26.07 -32.62
CA PHE A 455 -11.50 -26.33 -32.59
C PHE A 455 -10.85 -25.84 -31.30
N ASN A 456 -9.92 -26.62 -30.74
CA ASN A 456 -9.00 -26.18 -29.69
C ASN A 456 -7.62 -25.97 -30.28
N VAL A 457 -7.47 -24.91 -31.07
CA VAL A 457 -6.23 -24.64 -31.82
C VAL A 457 -5.05 -24.33 -30.87
N GLU A 458 -5.30 -24.05 -29.58
CA GLU A 458 -4.28 -23.56 -28.66
C GLU A 458 -4.32 -24.28 -27.29
N ARG A 459 -3.46 -25.28 -27.08
CA ARG A 459 -3.36 -26.06 -25.82
C ARG A 459 -2.81 -25.27 -24.62
N VAL A 460 -2.26 -24.08 -24.84
CA VAL A 460 -1.80 -23.19 -23.77
C VAL A 460 -2.99 -22.54 -23.06
N GLY A 461 -4.06 -22.21 -23.80
CA GLY A 461 -5.19 -21.45 -23.27
C GLY A 461 -5.96 -22.16 -22.17
N GLN A 462 -6.06 -23.49 -22.22
CA GLN A 462 -6.72 -24.28 -21.15
C GLN A 462 -6.02 -24.16 -19.79
N TYR A 463 -4.74 -23.78 -19.73
CA TYR A 463 -4.04 -23.53 -18.46
C TYR A 463 -4.28 -22.12 -17.93
N LEU A 464 -4.39 -21.14 -18.85
CA LEU A 464 -4.49 -19.70 -18.55
C LEU A 464 -5.93 -19.20 -18.42
N LYS A 465 -6.93 -19.97 -18.84
CA LYS A 465 -8.33 -19.63 -18.60
C LYS A 465 -8.65 -19.79 -17.11
N ASP A 466 -9.27 -18.77 -16.55
CA ASP A 466 -9.67 -18.72 -15.14
C ASP A 466 -11.01 -19.42 -14.90
N GLU A 467 -11.16 -20.64 -15.40
CA GLU A 467 -12.36 -21.46 -15.28
C GLU A 467 -12.12 -22.66 -14.34
N ASP A 468 -13.18 -23.09 -13.63
CA ASP A 468 -13.12 -24.26 -12.73
C ASP A 468 -13.26 -25.60 -13.47
N GLU A 469 -13.43 -25.56 -14.79
CA GLU A 469 -13.51 -26.75 -15.63
C GLU A 469 -12.16 -27.48 -15.73
N ASP A 470 -12.22 -28.80 -15.90
CA ASP A 470 -11.03 -29.59 -16.19
C ASP A 470 -10.45 -29.25 -17.58
N LEU A 471 -9.15 -29.50 -17.74
CA LEU A 471 -8.47 -29.35 -19.02
C LEU A 471 -9.16 -30.18 -20.10
N VAL A 472 -9.51 -29.52 -21.20
CA VAL A 472 -10.11 -30.16 -22.37
C VAL A 472 -9.17 -31.21 -22.98
N SER A 473 -7.87 -30.94 -22.95
CA SER A 473 -6.83 -31.80 -23.52
C SER A 473 -5.63 -31.89 -22.58
N PRO A 474 -5.70 -32.70 -21.50
CA PRO A 474 -4.60 -32.88 -20.57
C PRO A 474 -3.39 -33.52 -21.27
N PRO A 475 -2.16 -33.27 -20.80
CA PRO A 475 -0.96 -33.88 -21.37
C PRO A 475 -0.99 -35.39 -21.18
N ASN A 476 -0.55 -36.12 -22.20
CA ASN A 476 -0.55 -37.59 -22.16
C ASN A 476 0.50 -38.10 -21.16
N THR A 477 0.04 -38.60 -20.02
CA THR A 477 0.89 -39.20 -18.97
C THR A 477 1.23 -40.67 -19.26
N LYS A 478 0.60 -41.29 -20.27
CA LYS A 478 0.82 -42.70 -20.64
C LYS A 478 2.24 -42.87 -21.20
N GLY A 479 3.09 -43.53 -20.42
CA GLY A 479 4.48 -43.83 -20.81
C GLY A 479 5.51 -43.25 -19.86
N ASN A 480 5.14 -42.31 -18.98
CA ASN A 480 6.04 -41.79 -17.97
C ASN A 480 6.34 -42.88 -16.91
N GLN A 481 7.61 -43.29 -16.85
CA GLN A 481 8.07 -44.36 -15.94
C GLN A 481 7.91 -43.99 -14.47
N TRP A 482 8.13 -42.71 -14.12
CA TRP A 482 7.98 -42.22 -12.76
C TRP A 482 6.51 -42.29 -12.28
N LEU A 483 5.56 -41.86 -13.12
CA LEU A 483 4.14 -41.91 -12.76
C LEU A 483 3.64 -43.35 -12.63
N LYS A 484 4.11 -44.28 -13.48
CA LYS A 484 3.79 -45.71 -13.33
C LYS A 484 4.30 -46.26 -12.01
N PHE A 485 5.57 -45.98 -11.69
CA PHE A 485 6.18 -46.40 -10.43
C PHE A 485 5.47 -45.82 -9.20
N LEU A 486 5.10 -44.54 -9.26
CA LEU A 486 4.34 -43.87 -8.20
C LEU A 486 2.94 -44.48 -8.04
N GLN A 487 2.28 -44.85 -9.15
CA GLN A 487 0.96 -45.51 -9.12
C GLN A 487 1.03 -46.96 -8.60
N GLU A 488 2.15 -47.64 -8.73
CA GLU A 488 2.34 -49.01 -8.25
C GLU A 488 2.81 -49.07 -6.78
N SER A 489 3.51 -48.05 -6.30
CA SER A 489 3.98 -47.96 -4.92
C SER A 489 2.88 -47.53 -3.94
N THR A 490 2.81 -48.17 -2.78
CA THR A 490 1.90 -47.78 -1.67
C THR A 490 2.47 -46.62 -0.87
N HIS A 491 3.72 -46.75 -0.41
CA HIS A 491 4.35 -45.78 0.49
C HIS A 491 4.68 -44.44 -0.16
N LEU A 492 4.98 -44.43 -1.48
CA LEU A 492 5.30 -43.17 -2.16
C LEU A 492 4.05 -42.31 -2.38
N LYS A 493 2.88 -42.91 -2.58
CA LYS A 493 1.63 -42.16 -2.73
C LYS A 493 1.25 -41.39 -1.47
N GLU A 494 1.56 -41.96 -0.31
CA GLU A 494 1.25 -41.39 1.00
C GLU A 494 2.41 -40.57 1.58
N SER A 495 3.52 -40.44 0.85
CA SER A 495 4.70 -39.74 1.33
C SER A 495 4.44 -38.22 1.41
N PRO A 496 4.65 -37.57 2.57
CA PRO A 496 4.49 -36.12 2.72
C PRO A 496 5.59 -35.32 2.00
N LEU A 497 6.62 -36.00 1.47
CA LEU A 497 7.75 -35.36 0.79
C LEU A 497 7.52 -35.18 -0.72
N LEU A 498 6.47 -35.78 -1.28
CA LEU A 498 6.17 -35.68 -2.71
C LEU A 498 5.06 -34.68 -2.94
N PHE A 499 5.21 -33.88 -3.99
CA PHE A 499 4.18 -32.93 -4.40
C PHE A 499 3.08 -33.65 -5.20
N PRO A 500 1.80 -33.46 -4.85
CA PRO A 500 0.68 -34.02 -5.59
C PRO A 500 0.60 -33.41 -6.99
N SER A 501 0.35 -34.25 -8.00
CA SER A 501 0.22 -33.82 -9.39
C SER A 501 -1.24 -33.63 -9.78
N TYR A 502 -1.61 -32.42 -10.22
CA TYR A 502 -2.96 -32.10 -10.71
C TYR A 502 -3.02 -32.06 -12.24
N SER A 503 -3.01 -33.24 -12.87
CA SER A 503 -2.89 -33.36 -14.34
C SER A 503 -4.11 -32.83 -15.11
N GLN A 504 -5.30 -32.90 -14.53
CA GLN A 504 -6.56 -32.49 -15.17
C GLN A 504 -6.96 -31.04 -14.89
N LYS A 505 -6.26 -30.34 -13.99
CA LYS A 505 -6.65 -29.00 -13.54
C LYS A 505 -5.88 -27.90 -14.27
N SER A 506 -6.44 -26.70 -14.29
CA SER A 506 -5.79 -25.50 -14.84
C SER A 506 -4.68 -24.98 -13.92
N LEU A 507 -3.86 -24.05 -14.43
CA LEU A 507 -2.84 -23.38 -13.62
C LEU A 507 -3.50 -22.46 -12.57
N HIS A 508 -4.59 -21.80 -12.95
CA HIS A 508 -5.39 -20.95 -12.06
C HIS A 508 -5.98 -21.71 -10.88
N PHE A 509 -6.50 -22.92 -11.10
CA PHE A 509 -7.00 -23.77 -10.02
C PHE A 509 -5.91 -24.08 -8.98
N VAL A 510 -4.72 -24.49 -9.43
CA VAL A 510 -3.60 -24.81 -8.53
C VAL A 510 -3.09 -23.55 -7.83
N LYS A 511 -3.08 -22.40 -8.50
CA LYS A 511 -2.77 -21.09 -7.89
C LYS A 511 -3.75 -20.76 -6.77
N ARG A 512 -5.07 -20.82 -7.00
CA ARG A 512 -6.10 -20.50 -5.99
C ARG A 512 -5.98 -21.42 -4.77
N MET A 513 -5.72 -22.71 -5.00
CA MET A 513 -5.46 -23.67 -3.92
C MET A 513 -4.21 -23.28 -3.11
N MET A 514 -3.10 -22.98 -3.79
CA MET A 514 -1.86 -22.55 -3.15
C MET A 514 -2.06 -21.28 -2.32
N GLU A 515 -2.72 -20.27 -2.89
CA GLU A 515 -3.03 -19.01 -2.20
C GLU A 515 -3.92 -19.24 -0.98
N GLY A 516 -4.99 -20.04 -1.11
CA GLY A 516 -5.88 -20.33 0.02
C GLY A 516 -5.18 -21.04 1.19
N VAL A 517 -4.30 -22.01 0.90
CA VAL A 517 -3.52 -22.70 1.95
C VAL A 517 -2.52 -21.76 2.62
N ILE A 518 -1.84 -20.90 1.86
CA ILE A 518 -0.90 -19.92 2.40
C ILE A 518 -1.63 -18.84 3.22
N GLU A 519 -2.77 -18.34 2.74
CA GLU A 519 -3.59 -17.35 3.45
C GLU A 519 -4.09 -17.90 4.80
N LEU A 520 -4.50 -19.17 4.87
CA LEU A 520 -4.85 -19.83 6.13
C LEU A 520 -3.65 -19.87 7.11
N CYS A 521 -2.45 -20.14 6.61
CA CYS A 521 -1.23 -20.12 7.43
C CYS A 521 -0.93 -18.71 7.97
N LEU A 522 -1.13 -17.69 7.15
CA LEU A 522 -0.89 -16.29 7.45
C LEU A 522 -1.90 -15.72 8.46
N GLN A 523 -3.15 -16.19 8.44
CA GLN A 523 -4.24 -15.72 9.31
C GLN A 523 -4.14 -16.23 10.75
N LYS A 524 -3.68 -17.48 10.95
CA LYS A 524 -3.67 -18.13 12.28
C LYS A 524 -2.87 -17.36 13.34
N PRO A 525 -1.67 -16.82 13.06
CA PRO A 525 -0.96 -15.97 14.01
C PRO A 525 -1.74 -14.72 14.42
N ALA A 526 -2.45 -14.08 13.49
CA ALA A 526 -3.25 -12.89 13.76
C ALA A 526 -4.36 -13.17 14.78
N GLU A 527 -5.01 -14.33 14.68
CA GLU A 527 -6.02 -14.74 15.66
C GLU A 527 -5.43 -15.10 17.02
N VAL A 528 -4.31 -15.83 17.05
CA VAL A 528 -3.69 -16.31 18.30
C VAL A 528 -3.12 -15.13 19.09
N ILE A 529 -2.38 -14.25 18.42
CA ILE A 529 -1.85 -13.02 19.01
C ILE A 529 -3.02 -12.12 19.44
N GLY A 530 -4.04 -11.96 18.59
CA GLY A 530 -5.24 -11.19 18.93
C GLY A 530 -5.94 -11.69 20.21
N LYS A 531 -6.09 -13.01 20.37
CA LYS A 531 -6.67 -13.63 21.58
C LYS A 531 -5.79 -13.49 22.83
N SER A 532 -4.49 -13.26 22.66
CA SER A 532 -3.57 -13.05 23.78
C SER A 532 -3.73 -11.66 24.41
N VAL A 533 -4.15 -10.67 23.61
CA VAL A 533 -4.33 -9.29 24.04
C VAL A 533 -5.55 -9.16 24.93
N LYS A 534 -5.36 -8.56 26.11
CA LYS A 534 -6.42 -8.39 27.11
C LYS A 534 -6.59 -6.92 27.46
N GLN A 535 -7.81 -6.53 27.75
CA GLN A 535 -8.08 -5.22 28.33
C GLN A 535 -7.54 -5.17 29.77
N ALA A 536 -6.55 -4.32 30.01
CA ALA A 536 -5.96 -4.13 31.33
C ALA A 536 -6.62 -2.98 32.09
N VAL A 537 -6.93 -1.88 31.39
CA VAL A 537 -7.52 -0.68 31.97
C VAL A 537 -8.64 -0.17 31.07
N CYS A 538 -9.75 0.28 31.67
CA CYS A 538 -10.81 1.03 31.01
C CYS A 538 -11.26 2.15 31.95
N LEU A 539 -11.16 3.39 31.49
CA LEU A 539 -11.44 4.60 32.25
C LEU A 539 -12.44 5.46 31.47
N PRO A 540 -13.68 5.59 31.94
CA PRO A 540 -14.65 6.49 31.33
C PRO A 540 -14.32 7.95 31.65
N LEU A 541 -14.10 8.77 30.62
CA LEU A 541 -13.65 10.15 30.76
C LEU A 541 -14.84 11.11 30.90
N TYR A 542 -15.58 11.37 29.82
CA TYR A 542 -16.66 12.37 29.80
C TYR A 542 -17.67 12.07 28.69
N THR A 543 -18.86 12.68 28.77
CA THR A 543 -19.84 12.67 27.69
C THR A 543 -19.70 13.86 26.76
N VAL A 544 -19.99 13.64 25.48
CA VAL A 544 -19.96 14.67 24.43
C VAL A 544 -21.40 15.01 24.03
N PRO A 545 -21.82 16.29 24.04
CA PRO A 545 -23.16 16.70 23.61
C PRO A 545 -23.37 16.48 22.11
N GLU A 546 -24.60 16.12 21.69
CA GLU A 546 -24.94 15.88 20.27
C GLU A 546 -24.66 17.08 19.32
N SER A 547 -24.51 18.31 19.85
CA SER A 547 -24.23 19.50 19.03
C SER A 547 -22.85 19.55 18.36
N SER A 548 -21.92 18.64 18.69
CA SER A 548 -20.57 18.58 18.12
C SER A 548 -20.45 17.76 16.83
N GLU A 549 -21.54 17.22 16.27
CA GLU A 549 -21.49 16.30 15.12
C GLU A 549 -21.01 16.91 13.78
N ASN A 550 -20.84 18.24 13.70
CA ASN A 550 -20.50 18.95 12.45
C ASN A 550 -19.00 19.22 12.22
N THR A 551 -18.12 18.89 13.16
CA THR A 551 -16.66 19.06 13.02
C THR A 551 -15.99 17.76 12.56
N PRO A 552 -14.94 17.81 11.73
CA PRO A 552 -14.25 16.60 11.27
C PRO A 552 -13.60 15.89 12.46
N ARG A 553 -14.05 14.67 12.75
CA ARG A 553 -13.62 13.85 13.91
C ARG A 553 -12.11 13.59 14.01
N LEU A 554 -11.37 13.78 12.92
CA LEU A 554 -9.94 13.47 12.82
C LEU A 554 -9.02 14.54 13.43
N PHE A 555 -9.55 15.72 13.75
CA PHE A 555 -8.80 16.80 14.37
C PHE A 555 -9.07 16.99 15.85
N GLU A 556 -10.03 16.26 16.40
CA GLU A 556 -10.51 16.55 17.74
C GLU A 556 -9.61 15.95 18.83
N LEU A 557 -9.59 16.63 19.97
CA LEU A 557 -9.21 16.03 21.23
C LEU A 557 -10.26 14.98 21.60
N PRO A 558 -9.87 13.86 22.23
CA PRO A 558 -8.56 13.63 22.85
C PRO A 558 -7.41 13.21 21.92
N SER A 559 -6.18 13.57 22.27
CA SER A 559 -4.97 13.09 21.57
C SER A 559 -4.08 12.20 22.44
N LEU A 560 -3.55 11.12 21.87
CA LEU A 560 -2.64 10.19 22.52
C LEU A 560 -1.19 10.40 22.04
N TYR A 561 -0.23 10.11 22.93
CA TYR A 561 1.20 10.16 22.65
C TYR A 561 1.95 9.10 23.44
N ASN A 562 2.98 8.51 22.84
CA ASN A 562 3.90 7.60 23.53
C ASN A 562 5.25 8.29 23.71
N ASP A 563 5.58 8.60 24.96
CA ASP A 563 6.91 9.05 25.35
C ASP A 563 7.82 7.83 25.42
N LYS A 564 8.74 7.79 24.47
CA LYS A 564 9.64 6.66 24.23
C LYS A 564 10.80 6.62 25.23
N LYS A 565 11.14 7.75 25.86
CA LYS A 565 12.24 7.85 26.82
C LYS A 565 11.82 7.33 28.18
N THR A 566 10.62 7.69 28.62
CA THR A 566 10.11 7.30 29.95
C THR A 566 9.22 6.06 29.92
N ASN A 567 8.91 5.55 28.73
CA ASN A 567 7.98 4.43 28.52
C ASN A 567 6.61 4.72 29.14
N MET A 568 6.02 5.85 28.71
CA MET A 568 4.73 6.34 29.18
C MET A 568 3.77 6.58 28.02
N HIS A 569 2.50 6.27 28.25
CA HIS A 569 1.38 6.74 27.46
C HIS A 569 0.87 8.04 28.07
N TYR A 570 0.73 9.07 27.24
CA TYR A 570 0.09 10.32 27.57
C TYR A 570 -1.21 10.48 26.77
N GLY A 571 -2.23 11.02 27.40
CA GLY A 571 -3.49 11.42 26.77
C GLY A 571 -3.83 12.84 27.20
N VAL A 572 -4.15 13.70 26.24
CA VAL A 572 -4.60 15.07 26.50
C VAL A 572 -6.02 15.26 26.00
N PHE A 573 -6.86 15.90 26.80
CA PHE A 573 -8.26 16.17 26.47
C PHE A 573 -8.81 17.38 27.23
N CYS A 574 -9.97 17.86 26.79
CA CYS A 574 -10.68 18.98 27.37
C CYS A 574 -12.13 18.58 27.70
N MET A 575 -12.70 19.19 28.74
CA MET A 575 -14.12 19.05 29.10
C MET A 575 -14.79 20.43 29.06
N PRO A 576 -15.10 20.96 27.86
CA PRO A 576 -15.47 22.37 27.69
C PRO A 576 -16.77 22.75 28.42
N GLU A 577 -17.74 21.84 28.51
CA GLU A 577 -19.02 22.11 29.18
C GLU A 577 -18.91 22.21 30.71
N ILE A 578 -17.89 21.57 31.28
CA ILE A 578 -17.69 21.47 32.73
C ILE A 578 -16.69 22.54 33.19
N SER A 579 -15.57 22.62 32.49
CA SER A 579 -14.45 23.50 32.82
C SER A 579 -13.77 23.96 31.53
N PRO A 580 -14.25 25.05 30.90
CA PRO A 580 -13.73 25.50 29.60
C PRO A 580 -12.26 25.94 29.64
N CYS A 581 -11.74 26.22 30.84
CA CYS A 581 -10.40 26.76 31.08
C CYS A 581 -9.42 25.72 31.60
N LYS A 582 -9.78 24.43 31.59
CA LYS A 582 -8.90 23.36 32.07
C LYS A 582 -8.51 22.42 30.93
N LEU A 583 -7.24 22.09 30.89
CA LEU A 583 -6.67 21.07 30.03
C LEU A 583 -6.27 19.86 30.88
N TYR A 584 -6.76 18.67 30.55
CA TYR A 584 -6.50 17.47 31.33
C TYR A 584 -5.40 16.64 30.69
N LEU A 585 -4.45 16.18 31.51
CA LEU A 585 -3.35 15.31 31.13
C LEU A 585 -3.43 14.00 31.90
N LEU A 586 -3.68 12.91 31.19
CA LEU A 586 -3.64 11.54 31.67
C LEU A 586 -2.29 10.92 31.31
N ARG A 587 -1.66 10.23 32.25
CA ARG A 587 -0.43 9.48 32.02
C ARG A 587 -0.48 8.08 32.65
N LYS A 588 0.01 7.09 31.92
CA LYS A 588 0.08 5.67 32.32
C LYS A 588 1.41 5.07 31.87
N PHE A 589 2.00 4.15 32.64
CA PHE A 589 3.16 3.39 32.16
C PHE A 589 2.74 2.51 30.98
N THR A 590 3.69 2.23 30.07
CA THR A 590 3.47 1.24 29.00
C THR A 590 3.28 -0.16 29.56
N ASP A 591 3.87 -0.47 30.72
CA ASP A 591 3.52 -1.66 31.50
C ASP A 591 2.21 -1.37 32.28
N PRO A 592 1.10 -2.04 31.93
CA PRO A 592 -0.21 -1.77 32.53
C PRO A 592 -0.28 -2.15 34.01
N PHE A 593 0.62 -3.00 34.51
CA PHE A 593 0.61 -3.47 35.90
C PHE A 593 1.39 -2.56 36.84
N ARG A 594 2.11 -1.57 36.31
CA ARG A 594 2.89 -0.62 37.10
C ARG A 594 2.05 0.62 37.44
N PRO A 595 1.82 0.94 38.72
CA PRO A 595 1.09 2.16 39.10
C PRO A 595 1.91 3.41 38.77
N VAL A 596 1.24 4.45 38.31
CA VAL A 596 1.83 5.78 38.06
C VAL A 596 1.39 6.74 39.16
N PRO A 597 2.32 7.39 39.88
CA PRO A 597 1.97 8.50 40.77
C PRO A 597 1.47 9.69 39.93
N ASN A 598 0.44 10.40 40.38
CA ASN A 598 -0.17 11.53 39.66
C ASN A 598 -0.53 11.15 38.21
N ALA A 599 -1.32 10.09 38.08
CA ALA A 599 -1.75 9.59 36.77
C ALA A 599 -2.62 10.60 36.01
N LEU A 600 -3.29 11.52 36.70
CA LEU A 600 -4.15 12.53 36.10
C LEU A 600 -3.90 13.90 36.72
N MET A 601 -3.79 14.91 35.88
CA MET A 601 -3.57 16.30 36.25
C MET A 601 -4.45 17.23 35.40
N ALA A 602 -4.85 18.36 35.95
CA ALA A 602 -5.46 19.46 35.21
C ALA A 602 -4.51 20.67 35.18
N ILE A 603 -4.37 21.28 34.02
CA ILE A 603 -3.66 22.56 33.84
C ILE A 603 -4.72 23.66 33.79
N ASP A 604 -4.58 24.64 34.68
CA ASP A 604 -5.40 25.84 34.66
C ASP A 604 -4.90 26.78 33.55
N LEU A 605 -5.80 27.15 32.65
CA LEU A 605 -5.51 28.06 31.54
C LEU A 605 -5.91 29.52 31.84
N SER A 606 -6.38 29.81 33.05
CA SER A 606 -6.55 31.19 33.50
C SER A 606 -5.18 31.85 33.70
N ASN A 607 -5.00 33.06 33.15
CA ASN A 607 -3.77 33.86 33.29
C ASN A 607 -2.47 33.17 32.83
N VAL A 608 -2.53 32.31 31.80
CA VAL A 608 -1.34 31.58 31.30
C VAL A 608 -0.30 32.49 30.69
N LEU A 609 -0.67 33.66 30.15
CA LEU A 609 0.26 34.54 29.45
C LEU A 609 0.67 35.68 30.37
N SER A 610 1.97 35.84 30.64
CA SER A 610 2.49 37.06 31.27
C SER A 610 2.82 38.09 30.20
N HIS A 611 2.14 39.23 30.20
CA HIS A 611 2.49 40.34 29.33
C HIS A 611 3.62 41.17 29.95
N SER A 612 4.78 41.23 29.30
CA SER A 612 5.95 42.00 29.74
C SER A 612 6.08 43.34 29.00
N ILE A 613 4.97 44.04 28.72
CA ILE A 613 5.00 45.36 28.06
C ILE A 613 4.28 46.38 28.94
N ASP A 614 5.06 47.19 29.66
CA ASP A 614 4.78 48.55 30.16
C ASP A 614 3.33 48.92 30.54
N ASP A 615 2.70 48.19 31.47
CA ASP A 615 1.49 48.67 32.18
C ASP A 615 1.84 49.10 33.62
N ASP A 616 2.67 50.15 33.73
CA ASP A 616 2.84 50.95 34.95
C ASP A 616 1.67 51.95 35.15
N ALA A 617 0.54 51.73 34.48
CA ALA A 617 -0.69 52.52 34.63
C ALA A 617 -1.78 51.70 35.36
N ALA A 618 -1.70 51.73 36.68
CA ALA A 618 -2.83 51.59 37.60
C ALA A 618 -3.80 50.39 37.39
N GLY A 619 -3.47 49.26 38.02
CA GLY A 619 -4.45 48.48 38.79
C GLY A 619 -5.66 47.93 38.04
N ALA A 620 -5.45 47.15 36.98
CA ALA A 620 -6.39 46.14 36.51
C ALA A 620 -5.64 45.09 35.68
N SER A 621 -5.02 44.10 36.33
CA SER A 621 -4.74 42.83 35.64
C SER A 621 -6.10 42.21 35.35
N SER A 622 -6.65 42.45 34.16
CA SER A 622 -7.85 41.74 33.71
C SER A 622 -7.50 40.26 33.67
N ASP A 623 -8.09 39.47 34.58
CA ASP A 623 -7.94 38.01 34.61
C ASP A 623 -8.45 37.46 33.26
N CYS A 624 -7.54 37.24 32.32
CA CYS A 624 -7.88 36.79 30.97
C CYS A 624 -8.09 35.28 31.03
N VAL A 625 -9.31 34.88 30.71
CA VAL A 625 -9.74 33.48 30.77
C VAL A 625 -9.62 32.87 29.37
N TYR A 626 -8.69 31.92 29.23
CA TYR A 626 -8.49 31.19 27.98
C TYR A 626 -9.23 29.85 27.99
N SER A 627 -9.73 29.45 26.83
CA SER A 627 -10.26 28.10 26.56
C SER A 627 -9.38 27.37 25.54
N CYS A 628 -9.09 26.10 25.78
CA CYS A 628 -8.30 25.28 24.85
C CYS A 628 -9.20 24.78 23.70
N GLN A 629 -8.77 25.04 22.47
CA GLN A 629 -9.45 24.58 21.25
C GLN A 629 -8.86 23.26 20.73
N ASP A 630 -7.53 23.13 20.76
CA ASP A 630 -6.81 21.90 20.38
C ASP A 630 -5.45 21.85 21.09
N ALA A 631 -4.93 20.64 21.28
CA ALA A 631 -3.64 20.38 21.93
C ALA A 631 -2.95 19.15 21.33
N ARG A 632 -1.68 19.30 20.96
CA ARG A 632 -0.85 18.22 20.39
C ARG A 632 0.54 18.21 20.99
N PHE A 633 1.07 17.02 21.24
CA PHE A 633 2.43 16.81 21.73
C PHE A 633 3.44 17.22 20.65
N TYR A 634 4.28 18.19 20.97
CA TYR A 634 5.35 18.65 20.09
C TYR A 634 6.56 17.73 20.22
N ASP A 635 6.96 17.45 21.47
CA ASP A 635 7.97 16.47 21.85
C ASP A 635 7.64 15.85 23.23
N ASP A 636 8.58 15.10 23.82
CA ASP A 636 8.39 14.43 25.11
C ASP A 636 8.20 15.41 26.29
N GLU A 637 8.58 16.69 26.13
CA GLU A 637 8.63 17.69 27.20
C GLU A 637 7.68 18.88 26.96
N THR A 638 7.14 19.03 25.75
CA THR A 638 6.43 20.22 25.31
C THR A 638 5.11 19.87 24.63
N LEU A 639 4.05 20.57 25.05
CA LEU A 639 2.71 20.46 24.47
C LEU A 639 2.36 21.75 23.73
N THR A 640 2.02 21.69 22.46
CA THR A 640 1.52 22.85 21.71
C THR A 640 0.01 22.94 21.84
N VAL A 641 -0.49 24.11 22.22
CA VAL A 641 -1.92 24.37 22.44
C VAL A 641 -2.40 25.57 21.64
N VAL A 642 -3.65 25.49 21.17
CA VAL A 642 -4.37 26.61 20.58
C VAL A 642 -5.40 27.09 21.59
N LEU A 643 -5.26 28.35 21.99
CA LEU A 643 -6.09 28.98 23.01
C LEU A 643 -7.01 30.03 22.38
N ARG A 644 -8.21 30.17 22.95
CA ARG A 644 -9.17 31.22 22.61
C ARG A 644 -9.46 32.03 23.87
N ALA A 645 -9.18 33.34 23.82
CA ALA A 645 -9.59 34.26 24.88
C ALA A 645 -11.12 34.38 24.95
N SER A 646 -11.64 34.70 26.13
CA SER A 646 -13.06 34.96 26.35
C SER A 646 -13.57 36.08 25.43
N GLU A 647 -14.85 36.03 25.05
CA GLU A 647 -15.47 37.01 24.13
C GLU A 647 -15.47 38.44 24.68
N GLU A 648 -15.31 38.61 25.99
CA GLU A 648 -15.25 39.91 26.66
C GLU A 648 -13.91 40.65 26.46
N ASP A 649 -12.82 39.94 26.15
CA ASP A 649 -11.47 40.50 26.13
C ASP A 649 -11.04 41.11 24.78
N ASN A 650 -11.85 41.00 23.72
CA ASN A 650 -11.50 41.42 22.34
C ASN A 650 -10.18 40.83 21.79
N ARG A 651 -9.52 39.94 22.56
CA ARG A 651 -8.25 39.29 22.24
C ARG A 651 -8.49 38.10 21.32
N GLY A 652 -7.54 37.89 20.40
CA GLY A 652 -7.62 36.86 19.37
C GLY A 652 -7.41 35.44 19.88
N ARG A 653 -7.00 34.56 18.96
CA ARG A 653 -6.57 33.20 19.30
C ARG A 653 -5.06 33.18 19.47
N VAL A 654 -4.55 32.32 20.33
CA VAL A 654 -3.13 32.26 20.69
C VAL A 654 -2.59 30.86 20.40
N LEU A 655 -1.38 30.78 19.85
CA LEU A 655 -0.58 29.57 19.77
C LEU A 655 0.45 29.60 20.90
N ALA A 656 0.53 28.55 21.72
CA ALA A 656 1.45 28.51 22.85
C ALA A 656 2.11 27.12 23.01
N GLN A 657 3.32 27.09 23.56
CA GLN A 657 4.03 25.87 23.97
C GLN A 657 4.05 25.77 25.49
N LEU A 658 3.45 24.71 26.04
CA LEU A 658 3.38 24.42 27.46
C LEU A 658 4.48 23.41 27.86
N PRO A 659 5.36 23.74 28.82
CA PRO A 659 6.35 22.80 29.33
C PRO A 659 5.69 21.78 30.28
N LEU A 660 5.76 20.50 29.93
CA LEU A 660 5.17 19.40 30.70
C LEU A 660 5.89 19.18 32.04
N GLY A 661 7.21 19.43 32.12
CA GLY A 661 7.97 19.27 33.35
C GLY A 661 7.40 20.06 34.53
N SER A 662 7.00 21.32 34.28
CA SER A 662 6.37 22.19 35.28
C SER A 662 4.95 21.73 35.63
N ALA A 663 4.19 21.25 34.65
CA ALA A 663 2.84 20.72 34.85
C ALA A 663 2.81 19.43 35.69
N LEU A 664 3.80 18.56 35.51
CA LEU A 664 3.90 17.25 36.15
C LEU A 664 4.49 17.30 37.58
N SER A 665 4.94 18.47 38.04
CA SER A 665 5.56 18.69 39.37
C SER A 665 4.58 18.75 40.54
N CYS A 666 3.29 18.47 40.33
CA CYS A 666 2.30 18.52 41.42
C CYS A 666 2.49 17.35 42.39
N GLU A 667 2.39 17.60 43.69
CA GLU A 667 2.51 16.57 44.75
C GLU A 667 1.16 16.01 45.19
N GLU A 668 0.04 16.57 44.70
CA GLU A 668 -1.31 16.15 45.06
C GLU A 668 -1.73 14.89 44.30
N GLU A 669 -2.08 13.82 45.03
CA GLU A 669 -2.53 12.56 44.43
C GLU A 669 -4.05 12.56 44.19
N PHE A 670 -4.45 12.16 42.98
CA PHE A 670 -5.84 11.90 42.63
C PHE A 670 -6.16 10.40 42.71
N ASN A 671 -7.08 10.04 43.60
CA ASN A 671 -7.62 8.69 43.71
C ASN A 671 -8.89 8.57 42.86
N TRP A 672 -8.74 8.07 41.63
CA TRP A 672 -9.85 7.85 40.71
C TRP A 672 -10.73 6.69 41.19
N ASP A 673 -12.03 6.94 41.41
CA ASP A 673 -13.03 5.86 41.58
C ASP A 673 -13.45 5.29 40.21
N PRO A 674 -13.03 4.07 39.83
CA PRO A 674 -13.30 3.50 38.51
C PRO A 674 -14.78 3.20 38.26
N SER A 675 -15.63 3.26 39.28
CA SER A 675 -17.08 3.12 39.13
C SER A 675 -17.77 4.39 38.63
N LEU A 676 -17.09 5.54 38.72
CA LEU A 676 -17.58 6.84 38.30
C LEU A 676 -16.80 7.33 37.07
N ARG A 677 -17.50 8.10 36.24
CA ARG A 677 -16.89 8.81 35.11
C ARG A 677 -16.05 9.99 35.62
N LEU A 678 -15.07 10.43 34.84
CA LEU A 678 -14.16 11.50 35.29
C LEU A 678 -14.87 12.87 35.40
N ASP A 679 -15.81 13.16 34.50
CA ASP A 679 -16.66 14.36 34.52
C ASP A 679 -17.37 14.56 35.87
N GLN A 680 -17.90 13.49 36.45
CA GLN A 680 -18.66 13.47 37.71
C GLN A 680 -17.81 13.74 38.96
N GLN A 681 -16.49 13.57 38.86
CA GLN A 681 -15.54 13.73 39.97
C GLN A 681 -14.45 14.78 39.67
N SER A 682 -14.71 15.65 38.68
CA SER A 682 -13.76 16.66 38.18
C SER A 682 -13.29 17.67 39.24
N GLY A 683 -14.06 17.88 40.30
CA GLY A 683 -13.71 18.78 41.40
C GLY A 683 -12.55 18.32 42.30
N ALA A 684 -12.22 17.02 42.29
CA ALA A 684 -11.12 16.47 43.08
C ALA A 684 -9.81 16.32 42.27
N ILE A 685 -9.81 16.67 40.98
CA ILE A 685 -8.63 16.57 40.12
C ILE A 685 -7.63 17.67 40.51
N PRO A 686 -6.36 17.35 40.76
CA PRO A 686 -5.33 18.33 41.12
C PRO A 686 -5.10 19.29 39.96
N VAL A 687 -5.10 20.59 40.26
CA VAL A 687 -5.00 21.67 39.28
C VAL A 687 -3.67 22.40 39.46
N LYS A 688 -2.94 22.62 38.37
CA LYS A 688 -1.70 23.39 38.35
C LYS A 688 -1.85 24.59 37.42
N GLY A 689 -1.64 25.79 37.94
CA GLY A 689 -1.49 27.00 37.11
C GLY A 689 -0.10 27.03 36.47
N LEU A 690 -0.03 27.44 35.21
CA LEU A 690 1.22 27.68 34.48
C LEU A 690 1.23 29.12 33.99
N VAL A 691 2.39 29.77 34.09
CA VAL A 691 2.63 31.10 33.50
C VAL A 691 3.71 30.93 32.45
N LEU A 692 3.41 31.37 31.22
CA LEU A 692 4.30 31.40 30.07
C LEU A 692 4.84 32.82 29.89
N GLU A 693 6.16 32.93 29.86
CA GLU A 693 6.85 34.19 29.60
C GLU A 693 6.91 34.45 28.08
N ASN A 694 7.69 33.65 27.34
CA ASN A 694 8.09 33.99 25.96
C ASN A 694 7.77 32.92 24.89
N GLN A 695 7.03 31.84 25.21
CA GLN A 695 6.78 30.73 24.27
C GLN A 695 5.34 30.73 23.71
N TRP A 696 4.89 31.89 23.22
CA TRP A 696 3.54 32.04 22.67
C TRP A 696 3.47 33.17 21.63
N ARG A 697 2.46 33.09 20.74
CA ARG A 697 2.19 34.06 19.68
C ARG A 697 0.70 34.32 19.50
N ASP A 698 0.33 35.58 19.37
CA ASP A 698 -1.01 35.99 18.94
C ASP A 698 -1.23 35.66 17.45
N LEU A 699 -2.34 35.00 17.15
CA LEU A 699 -2.74 34.63 15.80
C LEU A 699 -3.67 35.70 15.23
N GLU A 700 -3.06 36.80 14.77
CA GLU A 700 -3.77 37.95 14.23
C GLU A 700 -4.63 37.56 13.01
N ASN A 701 -5.87 38.04 12.97
CA ASN A 701 -6.81 37.83 11.87
C ASN A 701 -7.07 36.35 11.50
N MET A 702 -6.86 35.40 12.42
CA MET A 702 -7.13 33.98 12.18
C MET A 702 -8.04 33.35 13.23
N LYS A 703 -9.08 32.67 12.75
CA LYS A 703 -9.94 31.83 13.58
C LYS A 703 -9.35 30.41 13.73
N ALA A 704 -8.11 30.31 14.20
CA ALA A 704 -7.30 29.10 14.41
C ALA A 704 -7.94 28.04 15.34
N GLN A 705 -8.35 26.89 14.81
CA GLN A 705 -9.08 25.87 15.57
C GLN A 705 -8.20 24.66 15.92
N PHE A 706 -7.40 24.19 14.96
CA PHE A 706 -6.65 22.94 15.08
C PHE A 706 -5.17 23.17 14.82
N VAL A 707 -4.32 22.32 15.37
CA VAL A 707 -2.87 22.37 15.18
C VAL A 707 -2.31 20.98 14.84
N ALA A 708 -1.33 20.95 13.95
CA ALA A 708 -0.49 19.78 13.70
C ALA A 708 0.98 20.18 13.87
N VAL A 709 1.74 19.36 14.58
CA VAL A 709 3.11 19.69 14.99
C VAL A 709 4.10 18.58 14.66
N ASN A 710 5.38 18.95 14.56
CA ASN A 710 6.50 18.01 14.56
C ASN A 710 7.67 18.64 15.31
N GLY A 711 8.00 18.13 16.50
CA GLY A 711 9.11 18.64 17.31
C GLY A 711 10.51 18.29 16.79
N ILE A 712 10.66 17.23 15.98
CA ILE A 712 11.96 16.87 15.38
C ILE A 712 12.34 17.90 14.30
N ARG A 713 11.37 18.32 13.49
CA ARG A 713 11.54 19.34 12.45
C ARG A 713 11.24 20.75 12.92
N LYS A 714 10.74 20.88 14.14
CA LYS A 714 10.41 22.13 14.82
C LYS A 714 9.40 23.00 14.08
N VAL A 715 8.35 22.37 13.56
CA VAL A 715 7.32 23.04 12.74
C VAL A 715 5.94 22.84 13.33
N ALA A 716 5.06 23.81 13.10
CA ALA A 716 3.65 23.74 13.42
C ALA A 716 2.79 24.23 12.25
N CYS A 717 1.64 23.61 12.05
CA CYS A 717 0.64 23.98 11.06
C CYS A 717 -0.68 24.21 11.79
N VAL A 718 -1.23 25.41 11.67
CA VAL A 718 -2.50 25.82 12.28
C VAL A 718 -3.57 25.87 11.20
N LEU A 719 -4.73 25.26 11.48
CA LEU A 719 -5.89 25.24 10.60
C LEU A 719 -7.04 26.03 11.24
N SER A 720 -7.67 26.91 10.49
CA SER A 720 -8.79 27.70 11.01
C SER A 720 -10.10 26.89 11.06
N SER A 721 -11.07 27.41 11.82
CA SER A 721 -12.43 26.86 11.96
C SER A 721 -13.21 26.71 10.65
N ASN A 722 -12.85 27.42 9.58
CA ASN A 722 -13.45 27.22 8.25
C ASN A 722 -12.86 26.01 7.50
N LEU A 723 -11.89 25.31 8.09
CA LEU A 723 -11.17 24.15 7.55
C LEU A 723 -10.42 24.41 6.24
N ARG A 724 -10.22 25.66 5.83
CA ARG A 724 -9.61 26.02 4.54
C ARG A 724 -8.39 26.93 4.70
N HIS A 725 -8.38 27.77 5.72
CA HIS A 725 -7.28 28.70 5.98
C HIS A 725 -6.20 28.01 6.82
N VAL A 726 -4.98 27.91 6.27
CA VAL A 726 -3.82 27.27 6.89
C VAL A 726 -2.70 28.29 7.06
N ARG A 727 -2.06 28.27 8.24
CA ARG A 727 -0.79 28.97 8.51
C ARG A 727 0.25 28.01 9.04
N VAL A 728 1.49 28.21 8.65
CA VAL A 728 2.61 27.35 9.05
C VAL A 728 3.71 28.17 9.69
N TYR A 729 4.23 27.63 10.78
CA TYR A 729 5.20 28.28 11.67
C TYR A 729 6.44 27.40 11.86
N GLU A 730 7.59 28.05 11.94
CA GLU A 730 8.84 27.50 12.45
C GLU A 730 8.99 27.92 13.91
N MET A 731 9.13 26.93 14.80
CA MET A 731 8.90 27.12 16.24
C MET A 731 10.18 27.47 17.02
N ASP A 732 11.36 27.44 16.40
CA ASP A 732 12.65 27.74 17.05
C ASP A 732 13.29 29.06 16.62
N VAL A 733 12.62 29.81 15.75
CA VAL A 733 13.06 31.12 15.27
C VAL A 733 12.00 32.15 15.68
N GLU A 734 12.45 33.27 16.25
CA GLU A 734 11.59 34.44 16.52
C GLU A 734 11.30 35.18 15.21
N ASP A 735 10.12 35.78 15.08
CA ASP A 735 9.79 36.49 13.83
C ASP A 735 10.59 37.79 13.68
N GLU A 736 11.16 38.00 12.50
CA GLU A 736 11.99 39.16 12.18
C GLU A 736 11.16 40.33 11.61
N GLU A 737 9.83 40.34 11.77
CA GLU A 737 8.98 41.39 11.22
C GLU A 737 9.32 42.78 11.81
N ASP A 738 9.94 43.62 10.98
CA ASP A 738 10.08 45.06 11.16
C ASP A 738 8.69 45.69 11.37
N GLU A 739 8.56 46.62 12.33
CA GLU A 739 7.34 47.36 12.62
C GLU A 739 6.87 48.20 11.40
N GLU A 740 6.10 47.62 10.47
CA GLU A 740 5.33 48.40 9.51
C GLU A 740 4.09 48.98 10.21
N ARG A 741 4.24 50.20 10.73
CA ARG A 741 3.12 51.04 11.15
C ARG A 741 2.17 51.30 9.97
N PRO A 742 0.84 51.26 10.15
CA PRO A 742 -0.10 51.52 9.08
C PRO A 742 -0.18 53.02 8.80
N GLU A 743 0.42 53.50 7.71
CA GLU A 743 0.07 54.81 7.16
C GLU A 743 -1.12 54.69 6.22
N SER A 744 -2.10 55.55 6.51
CA SER A 744 -3.43 55.65 5.94
C SER A 744 -3.50 55.86 4.43
N GLN A 745 -4.50 55.21 3.84
CA GLN A 745 -5.15 55.46 2.56
C GLN A 745 -4.99 56.87 1.97
N ASN A 746 -4.68 56.94 0.67
CA ASN A 746 -5.37 57.85 -0.24
C ASN A 746 -5.66 57.15 -1.57
N ALA A 747 -6.94 57.05 -1.88
CA ALA A 747 -7.47 56.58 -3.13
C ALA A 747 -7.39 57.66 -4.22
N SER A 748 -7.09 57.26 -5.45
CA SER A 748 -7.72 57.89 -6.62
C SER A 748 -7.90 56.85 -7.73
N SER A 749 -9.10 56.87 -8.28
CA SER A 749 -9.66 56.10 -9.38
C SER A 749 -8.87 56.22 -10.68
N ASP A 750 -8.97 55.21 -11.56
CA ASP A 750 -9.78 55.37 -12.80
C ASP A 750 -9.92 54.04 -13.56
N GLN A 751 -11.02 54.01 -14.29
CA GLN A 751 -11.73 52.89 -14.91
C GLN A 751 -11.18 52.45 -16.28
N ASP A 752 -11.75 51.31 -16.70
CA ASP A 752 -12.10 50.90 -18.07
C ASP A 752 -11.06 50.16 -18.94
N GLY A 753 -11.57 49.11 -19.59
CA GLY A 753 -11.14 48.77 -20.94
C GLY A 753 -10.94 47.29 -21.22
N LEU A 754 -12.00 46.65 -21.72
CA LEU A 754 -12.02 45.36 -22.39
C LEU A 754 -11.07 45.26 -23.61
N GLU A 755 -10.77 44.00 -23.94
CA GLU A 755 -10.70 43.42 -25.29
C GLU A 755 -9.38 43.34 -26.08
N GLU A 756 -9.19 42.10 -26.56
CA GLU A 756 -8.65 41.64 -27.84
C GLU A 756 -7.13 41.59 -28.11
N THR A 757 -6.69 40.34 -28.32
CA THR A 757 -5.61 39.93 -29.21
C THR A 757 -5.61 40.67 -30.55
N PRO A 758 -4.44 40.78 -31.20
CA PRO A 758 -4.38 40.13 -32.50
C PRO A 758 -3.05 39.40 -32.78
N ALA A 759 -3.17 38.55 -33.79
CA ALA A 759 -2.15 37.70 -34.35
C ALA A 759 -1.62 38.30 -35.68
N ILE A 760 -0.33 38.03 -35.95
CA ILE A 760 0.27 37.63 -37.24
C ILE A 760 0.70 38.71 -38.28
N GLN A 761 1.87 38.40 -38.88
CA GLN A 761 2.50 38.85 -40.15
C GLN A 761 3.18 40.24 -40.14
N GLY A 762 4.38 40.43 -40.70
CA GLY A 762 5.26 39.62 -41.54
C GLY A 762 6.29 40.55 -42.23
N GLU A 763 7.29 39.93 -42.86
CA GLU A 763 8.33 40.50 -43.76
C GLU A 763 9.52 41.23 -43.12
N ALA A 764 10.75 41.23 -43.65
CA ALA A 764 11.62 40.34 -44.44
C ALA A 764 12.75 41.25 -44.97
N GLU A 765 14.01 40.84 -44.84
CA GLU A 765 15.23 41.24 -45.60
C GLU A 765 16.44 40.76 -44.75
N GLY A 766 17.47 40.05 -45.17
CA GLY A 766 18.01 39.68 -46.48
C GLY A 766 19.55 39.66 -46.33
N GLY A 767 20.24 38.57 -46.67
CA GLY A 767 21.72 38.55 -46.69
C GLY A 767 22.36 37.15 -46.59
N GLU A 768 22.79 36.63 -47.74
CA GLU A 768 23.43 35.34 -48.00
C GLU A 768 24.91 35.26 -47.54
N THR A 769 25.43 34.08 -47.18
CA THR A 769 26.45 33.34 -47.98
C THR A 769 26.92 32.00 -47.33
N GLU A 770 26.82 30.97 -48.17
CA GLU A 770 27.52 29.67 -48.35
C GLU A 770 28.59 29.12 -47.37
N GLY A 771 28.59 27.79 -47.24
CA GLY A 771 29.82 26.99 -47.01
C GLY A 771 29.63 25.69 -46.23
N GLY A 772 29.56 24.53 -46.90
CA GLY A 772 29.26 23.23 -46.31
C GLY A 772 30.44 22.41 -45.77
N GLY A 773 30.13 21.20 -45.25
CA GLY A 773 31.02 20.04 -45.33
C GLY A 773 31.43 19.33 -44.03
N GLN A 774 30.73 18.23 -43.73
CA GLN A 774 31.14 16.98 -43.04
C GLN A 774 32.62 16.77 -42.64
N ARG A 775 32.89 16.23 -41.43
CA ARG A 775 33.34 14.81 -41.23
C ARG A 775 33.70 14.41 -39.77
N SER A 776 33.11 13.27 -39.37
CA SER A 776 33.65 12.10 -38.64
C SER A 776 34.34 12.18 -37.25
N LYS A 777 33.73 11.40 -36.32
CA LYS A 777 34.28 10.37 -35.41
C LYS A 777 35.64 10.61 -34.71
N GLU A 778 35.63 10.44 -33.38
CA GLU A 778 36.45 9.41 -32.71
C GLU A 778 35.94 9.11 -31.28
N GLN A 779 35.87 7.81 -30.97
CA GLN A 779 35.60 7.22 -29.65
C GLN A 779 36.91 7.17 -28.85
N LEU A 780 36.83 7.30 -27.52
CA LEU A 780 37.87 6.83 -26.61
C LEU A 780 37.21 6.26 -25.35
N GLU A 781 37.20 4.92 -25.29
CA GLU A 781 37.12 4.13 -24.07
C GLU A 781 38.54 3.86 -23.52
N SER A 782 38.56 3.48 -22.25
CA SER A 782 39.54 2.62 -21.55
C SER A 782 40.39 3.27 -20.46
N GLY A 783 40.39 2.60 -19.31
CA GLY A 783 41.24 2.91 -18.17
C GLY A 783 40.91 2.03 -16.96
N GLU A 784 41.17 0.72 -17.04
CA GLU A 784 41.31 -0.16 -15.88
C GLU A 784 42.77 -0.62 -15.72
N ALA A 785 43.30 -0.29 -14.54
CA ALA A 785 44.00 -1.14 -13.57
C ALA A 785 45.41 -1.77 -13.81
N LEU A 786 46.16 -1.70 -12.69
CA LEU A 786 47.24 -2.56 -12.17
C LEU A 786 48.70 -2.24 -12.54
N GLU A 787 49.50 -1.86 -11.53
CA GLU A 787 50.42 -2.79 -10.83
C GLU A 787 51.23 -2.17 -9.67
N LEU A 788 51.42 -2.99 -8.61
CA LEU A 788 52.57 -3.10 -7.69
C LEU A 788 52.91 -1.99 -6.67
N SER A 789 52.54 -2.20 -5.39
CA SER A 789 53.47 -2.60 -4.29
C SER A 789 52.72 -2.84 -2.99
#